data_AF-R8VS66-F1
#
_entry.id   AF-R8VS66-F1
#
_cell.length_a   1.000
_cell.length_b   1.000
_cell.length_c   1.000
_cell.angle_alpha   90.00
_cell.angle_beta   90.00
_cell.angle_gamma   90.00
#
_symmetry.space_group_name_H-M   'P 1'
#
loop_
_entity.id
_entity.type
_entity.pdbx_description
1 polymer ?
#
loop_
_entity_poly.entity_id
_entity_poly.type
_entity_poly.pdbx_seq_one_letter_code
_entity_poly.pdbx_strand_id
1 'polypeptide(L)'
;MLKRLQLSQFQDFWTPLSTRPQPGVYFCRAAGYSPALEQFIEQALQKRTELPMRLTGKLQNPDGGQLAYLRETLGDDFACDPAFFDTQLKKWLPRLSDAQRQNLSGSMHQTLLSLRAQGKNDNMLRNAYLKFLCWMYYRFEQLLHRLGQDPLPKILYDGQLSAHELQLFCVLADAGCDIMLIEPQGDSAYLALDPQSRETYLCPFAGQQPFPSGFSLETRMKQYRPPRPAQPARPATPSAARPTAPSSSRPATPSAARPAASAPSRPAPSTPSPSSPAQASRPAPRPSRTPAELFPNAPVCAVNTWLSGDLMADSLRDPAERGTEQSYIYNMFVRILGVSDKSSYTRDLFLWRKKLADTGRHVTVLEELPIPTPNETAKVAQCSAQSAAQVIAGLLPMLQPTANAKLDAAAGRALVELLTEMEKANESPMRIKNRAVYIICWFNRYFRTLFEGYSNGKLPVLFYFGICRTAFEAMFLRFLARMPIDVIEIYPEHASDCRLTDKLLFDRVYDDTLHLDRFPQSADAAEYSTAAYHAEQELTETLYQDSGLYRDRQHHKATAVTLRTMCEEVYLLWDKEALLRPGFETVDDTVLVPVLTAKVSGVKNADTGAYWSQIKRLVDEDTQVVTRLPYLGAVDQSRLNPVPFIKNRKLQRDALKNSPAYPYALLRPEIQDFLLDKVQALLDSGLIRGTFSQGMEYKILSVAMNLPKDIVRILQKADFTKTVPKLMVVSTGEAQCSLEDAIFLALLHLCCFDVVLFVPTGYQIVEKYYAEPLFDEHQAGEYLYDLQPPYLGGPASANEGIFTRFFRRGHL
;
A
#
# COMPACT_ATOMS: atom_id res chain seq x y z
N MET A 1 -34.37 19.11 -3.04
CA MET A 1 -33.03 19.51 -2.57
C MET A 1 -33.07 20.95 -2.08
N LEU A 2 -32.38 21.21 -0.97
CA LEU A 2 -32.25 22.56 -0.39
C LEU A 2 -31.11 23.32 -1.07
N LYS A 3 -31.15 24.67 -1.07
CA LYS A 3 -30.03 25.48 -1.58
C LYS A 3 -28.86 25.47 -0.59
N ARG A 4 -27.63 25.46 -1.09
CA ARG A 4 -26.44 25.67 -0.26
C ARG A 4 -26.27 27.17 0.05
N LEU A 5 -26.09 27.50 1.32
CA LEU A 5 -25.99 28.86 1.85
C LEU A 5 -24.54 29.19 2.21
N GLN A 6 -24.16 30.45 2.04
CA GLN A 6 -22.91 30.96 2.60
C GLN A 6 -23.08 31.21 4.10
N LEU A 7 -22.12 30.77 4.89
CA LEU A 7 -22.09 30.97 6.34
C LEU A 7 -21.38 32.30 6.62
N SER A 8 -22.02 33.24 7.34
CA SER A 8 -21.43 34.56 7.61
C SER A 8 -20.59 34.58 8.90
N GLN A 9 -20.97 33.77 9.88
CA GLN A 9 -20.25 33.55 11.14
C GLN A 9 -20.57 32.15 11.68
N PHE A 10 -19.67 31.59 12.50
CA PHE A 10 -19.84 30.25 13.09
C PHE A 10 -21.17 30.06 13.86
N GLN A 11 -21.69 31.13 14.49
CA GLN A 11 -22.93 31.07 15.25
C GLN A 11 -24.16 30.74 14.36
N ASP A 12 -24.15 31.15 13.09
CA ASP A 12 -25.28 30.93 12.16
C ASP A 12 -25.47 29.44 11.84
N PHE A 13 -24.41 28.62 11.97
CA PHE A 13 -24.45 27.18 11.75
C PHE A 13 -25.38 26.47 12.75
N TRP A 14 -25.65 27.11 13.89
CA TRP A 14 -26.60 26.64 14.90
C TRP A 14 -28.05 27.08 14.65
N THR A 15 -28.30 27.97 13.70
CA THR A 15 -29.65 28.51 13.42
C THR A 15 -30.57 27.41 12.84
N PRO A 16 -31.74 27.15 13.46
CA PRO A 16 -32.78 26.27 12.92
C PRO A 16 -33.18 26.62 11.50
N LEU A 17 -33.55 25.64 10.69
CA LEU A 17 -33.94 25.84 9.29
C LEU A 17 -35.13 26.81 9.15
N SER A 18 -36.10 26.73 10.06
CA SER A 18 -37.29 27.59 10.10
C SER A 18 -36.99 29.08 10.33
N THR A 19 -35.81 29.43 10.86
CA THR A 19 -35.43 30.82 11.18
C THR A 19 -34.27 31.34 10.33
N ARG A 20 -33.83 30.60 9.31
CA ARG A 20 -32.83 31.07 8.34
C ARG A 20 -33.44 32.13 7.40
N PRO A 21 -32.66 33.12 6.93
CA PRO A 21 -33.14 34.14 5.98
C PRO A 21 -33.73 33.57 4.68
N GLN A 22 -33.31 32.38 4.30
CA GLN A 22 -33.90 31.56 3.24
C GLN A 22 -33.69 30.07 3.57
N PRO A 23 -34.60 29.17 3.17
CA PRO A 23 -34.47 27.74 3.44
C PRO A 23 -33.29 27.15 2.65
N GLY A 24 -32.31 26.60 3.38
CA GLY A 24 -31.08 26.08 2.80
C GLY A 24 -30.16 25.45 3.84
N VAL A 25 -29.14 24.73 3.36
CA VAL A 25 -28.11 24.05 4.16
C VAL A 25 -26.80 24.83 4.16
N TYR A 26 -26.00 24.72 5.23
CA TYR A 26 -24.62 25.18 5.22
C TYR A 26 -23.69 24.01 4.86
N PHE A 27 -23.04 24.07 3.69
CA PHE A 27 -21.92 23.18 3.37
C PHE A 27 -20.68 24.04 3.17
N CYS A 28 -19.79 23.98 4.16
CA CYS A 28 -18.72 24.95 4.33
C CYS A 28 -17.45 24.31 4.87
N ARG A 29 -16.31 25.01 4.76
CA ARG A 29 -15.00 24.51 5.19
C ARG A 29 -14.16 25.56 5.91
N ALA A 30 -13.37 25.10 6.87
CA ALA A 30 -12.45 25.90 7.68
C ALA A 30 -11.01 25.38 7.50
N ALA A 31 -10.24 26.09 6.67
CA ALA A 31 -8.86 25.72 6.29
C ALA A 31 -7.76 26.46 7.08
N GLY A 32 -8.14 27.16 8.15
CA GLY A 32 -7.22 27.84 9.05
C GLY A 32 -7.82 27.92 10.45
N TYR A 33 -6.96 28.13 11.44
CA TYR A 33 -7.29 28.10 12.86
C TYR A 33 -7.43 29.51 13.45
N SER A 34 -8.32 29.63 14.44
CA SER A 34 -8.53 30.83 15.25
C SER A 34 -9.20 30.47 16.59
N PRO A 35 -9.17 31.38 17.58
CA PRO A 35 -9.97 31.23 18.80
C PRO A 35 -11.48 31.10 18.54
N ALA A 36 -11.99 31.70 17.45
CA ALA A 36 -13.40 31.59 17.07
C ALA A 36 -13.76 30.19 16.54
N LEU A 37 -12.86 29.55 15.76
CA LEU A 37 -13.03 28.17 15.33
C LEU A 37 -12.93 27.19 16.51
N GLU A 38 -11.98 27.39 17.42
CA GLU A 38 -11.86 26.58 18.64
C GLU A 38 -13.14 26.67 19.49
N GLN A 39 -13.66 27.88 19.73
CA GLN A 39 -14.93 28.08 20.44
C GLN A 39 -16.11 27.41 19.72
N PHE A 40 -16.15 27.43 18.38
CA PHE A 40 -17.15 26.70 17.59
C PHE A 40 -17.05 25.17 17.78
N ILE A 41 -15.84 24.61 17.83
CA ILE A 41 -15.63 23.18 18.09
C ILE A 41 -16.05 22.82 19.51
N GLU A 42 -15.75 23.66 20.52
CA GLU A 42 -16.23 23.48 21.90
C GLU A 42 -17.77 23.52 21.99
N GLN A 43 -18.41 24.46 21.28
CA GLN A 43 -19.87 24.53 21.18
C GLN A 43 -20.46 23.29 20.50
N ALA A 44 -19.80 22.72 19.48
CA ALA A 44 -20.22 21.49 18.84
C ALA A 44 -20.17 20.30 19.82
N LEU A 45 -19.08 20.20 20.60
CA LEU A 45 -18.90 19.18 21.64
C LEU A 45 -19.94 19.27 22.77
N GLN A 46 -20.41 20.47 23.08
CA GLN A 46 -21.54 20.73 23.99
C GLN A 46 -22.87 20.32 23.34
N LYS A 47 -23.18 20.86 22.16
CA LYS A 47 -24.50 20.73 21.50
C LYS A 47 -24.80 19.33 20.95
N ARG A 48 -23.81 18.44 20.80
CA ARG A 48 -24.00 17.08 20.27
C ARG A 48 -24.97 16.19 21.06
N THR A 49 -25.28 16.54 22.31
CA THR A 49 -26.29 15.85 23.13
C THR A 49 -27.71 16.37 22.93
N GLU A 50 -27.86 17.52 22.28
CA GLU A 50 -29.13 18.24 22.07
C GLU A 50 -29.55 18.28 20.59
N LEU A 51 -28.57 18.30 19.68
CA LEU A 51 -28.76 18.34 18.23
C LEU A 51 -28.33 17.02 17.56
N PRO A 52 -29.00 16.59 16.48
CA PRO A 52 -28.57 15.44 15.68
C PRO A 52 -27.23 15.75 15.00
N MET A 53 -26.12 15.34 15.62
CA MET A 53 -24.77 15.73 15.20
C MET A 53 -23.77 14.58 15.22
N ARG A 54 -22.93 14.51 14.18
CA ARG A 54 -21.76 13.62 14.12
C ARG A 54 -20.48 14.44 13.97
N LEU A 55 -19.55 14.23 14.89
CA LEU A 55 -18.13 14.60 14.72
C LEU A 55 -17.40 13.32 14.30
N THR A 56 -16.61 13.35 13.23
CA THR A 56 -15.90 12.17 12.74
C THR A 56 -14.67 12.55 11.91
N GLY A 57 -13.58 11.79 12.06
CA GLY A 57 -12.45 11.85 11.15
C GLY A 57 -12.70 11.07 9.86
N LYS A 58 -11.60 10.84 9.12
CA LYS A 58 -11.50 10.14 7.83
C LYS A 58 -12.45 8.94 7.72
N LEU A 59 -13.20 8.85 6.62
CA LEU A 59 -14.06 7.70 6.37
C LEU A 59 -13.21 6.54 5.85
N GLN A 60 -13.11 5.49 6.65
CA GLN A 60 -12.49 4.24 6.23
C GLN A 60 -13.28 3.62 5.07
N ASN A 61 -12.59 3.05 4.07
CA ASN A 61 -13.24 2.28 3.02
C ASN A 61 -14.05 1.12 3.65
N PRO A 62 -15.17 0.68 3.04
CA PRO A 62 -15.92 -0.47 3.54
C PRO A 62 -15.06 -1.75 3.47
N ASP A 63 -15.03 -2.52 4.56
CA ASP A 63 -14.34 -3.81 4.61
C ASP A 63 -15.12 -4.92 3.88
N GLY A 64 -14.47 -6.08 3.70
CA GLY A 64 -15.06 -7.23 3.01
C GLY A 64 -16.36 -7.74 3.65
N GLY A 65 -16.49 -7.66 4.98
CA GLY A 65 -17.70 -8.06 5.70
C GLY A 65 -18.86 -7.07 5.50
N GLN A 66 -18.56 -5.77 5.50
CA GLN A 66 -19.54 -4.72 5.16
C GLN A 66 -20.06 -4.89 3.73
N LEU A 67 -19.17 -5.20 2.78
CA LEU A 67 -19.54 -5.43 1.38
C LEU A 67 -20.30 -6.75 1.17
N ALA A 68 -19.93 -7.82 1.87
CA ALA A 68 -20.65 -9.10 1.84
C ALA A 68 -22.08 -8.93 2.37
N TYR A 69 -22.25 -8.34 3.56
CA TYR A 69 -23.57 -8.10 4.15
C TYR A 69 -24.46 -7.20 3.28
N LEU A 70 -23.88 -6.21 2.61
CA LEU A 70 -24.60 -5.38 1.63
C LEU A 70 -25.07 -6.21 0.43
N ARG A 71 -24.21 -7.06 -0.16
CA ARG A 71 -24.59 -7.93 -1.29
C ARG A 71 -25.65 -8.96 -0.89
N GLU A 72 -25.53 -9.58 0.28
CA GLU A 72 -26.54 -10.49 0.84
C GLU A 72 -27.91 -9.80 0.99
N THR A 73 -27.92 -8.52 1.37
CA THR A 73 -29.16 -7.76 1.63
C THR A 73 -29.79 -7.18 0.35
N LEU A 74 -28.97 -6.73 -0.62
CA LEU A 74 -29.41 -5.94 -1.77
C LEU A 74 -29.27 -6.63 -3.13
N GLY A 75 -28.47 -7.69 -3.21
CA GLY A 75 -28.06 -8.35 -4.45
C GLY A 75 -26.86 -7.67 -5.13
N ASP A 76 -26.44 -8.25 -6.25
CA ASP A 76 -25.33 -7.75 -7.08
C ASP A 76 -25.77 -6.80 -8.21
N ASP A 77 -27.08 -6.59 -8.39
CA ASP A 77 -27.61 -5.69 -9.41
C ASP A 77 -27.16 -4.23 -9.17
N PHE A 78 -26.93 -3.50 -10.26
CA PHE A 78 -26.68 -2.07 -10.23
C PHE A 78 -27.27 -1.40 -11.46
N ALA A 79 -28.05 -0.34 -11.24
CA ALA A 79 -28.45 0.59 -12.30
C ALA A 79 -28.26 2.02 -11.79
N CYS A 80 -27.69 2.90 -12.62
CA CYS A 80 -27.62 4.33 -12.33
C CYS A 80 -28.96 5.01 -12.64
N ASP A 81 -29.97 4.73 -11.80
CA ASP A 81 -31.36 5.15 -11.97
C ASP A 81 -32.02 5.53 -10.61
N PRO A 82 -32.84 6.60 -10.53
CA PRO A 82 -33.45 7.02 -9.27
C PRO A 82 -34.41 6.01 -8.64
N ALA A 83 -35.17 5.23 -9.43
CA ALA A 83 -36.13 4.26 -8.91
C ALA A 83 -35.44 3.00 -8.38
N PHE A 84 -34.33 2.60 -9.04
CA PHE A 84 -33.40 1.60 -8.50
C PHE A 84 -32.84 2.04 -7.15
N PHE A 85 -32.32 3.27 -7.03
CA PHE A 85 -31.80 3.79 -5.76
C PHE A 85 -32.87 3.88 -4.67
N ASP A 86 -34.09 4.34 -4.98
CA ASP A 86 -35.17 4.40 -3.98
C ASP A 86 -35.50 3.00 -3.44
N THR A 87 -35.55 2.01 -4.33
CA THR A 87 -35.84 0.61 -3.97
C THR A 87 -34.74 0.00 -3.10
N GLN A 88 -33.46 0.23 -3.43
CA GLN A 88 -32.34 -0.30 -2.65
C GLN A 88 -32.18 0.43 -1.30
N LEU A 89 -32.31 1.76 -1.26
CA LEU A 89 -32.32 2.51 -0.01
C LEU A 89 -33.49 2.12 0.89
N LYS A 90 -34.63 1.68 0.35
CA LYS A 90 -35.80 1.24 1.14
C LYS A 90 -35.54 -0.06 1.89
N LYS A 91 -34.75 -0.96 1.29
CA LYS A 91 -34.28 -2.20 1.93
C LYS A 91 -33.16 -1.90 2.92
N TRP A 92 -32.17 -1.12 2.51
CA TRP A 92 -30.91 -0.89 3.25
C TRP A 92 -31.05 0.04 4.45
N LEU A 93 -31.88 1.08 4.32
CA LEU A 93 -32.08 2.14 5.31
C LEU A 93 -33.58 2.32 5.59
N PRO A 94 -34.25 1.30 6.17
CA PRO A 94 -35.71 1.26 6.29
C PRO A 94 -36.31 2.33 7.22
N ARG A 95 -35.48 3.09 7.94
CA ARG A 95 -35.89 4.22 8.78
C ARG A 95 -36.07 5.54 8.03
N LEU A 96 -35.71 5.60 6.73
CA LEU A 96 -35.90 6.79 5.89
C LEU A 96 -37.37 6.95 5.50
N SER A 97 -37.90 8.17 5.63
CA SER A 97 -39.19 8.51 5.03
C SER A 97 -39.11 8.51 3.49
N ASP A 98 -40.25 8.35 2.81
CA ASP A 98 -40.28 8.38 1.34
C ASP A 98 -39.68 9.68 0.77
N ALA A 99 -39.96 10.84 1.40
CA ALA A 99 -39.40 12.12 0.99
C ALA A 99 -37.86 12.20 1.19
N GLN A 100 -37.33 11.63 2.28
CA GLN A 100 -35.87 11.58 2.51
C GLN A 100 -35.19 10.65 1.50
N ARG A 101 -35.80 9.49 1.24
CA ARG A 101 -35.30 8.49 0.32
C ARG A 101 -35.30 8.97 -1.13
N GLN A 102 -36.36 9.68 -1.56
CA GLN A 102 -36.42 10.32 -2.87
C GLN A 102 -35.35 11.42 -3.04
N ASN A 103 -35.13 12.27 -2.01
CA ASN A 103 -34.09 13.30 -2.06
C ASN A 103 -32.67 12.69 -2.16
N LEU A 104 -32.38 11.64 -1.36
CA LEU A 104 -31.11 10.90 -1.43
C LEU A 104 -30.94 10.22 -2.80
N SER A 105 -31.95 9.51 -3.29
CA SER A 105 -31.92 8.82 -4.59
C SER A 105 -31.67 9.78 -5.76
N GLY A 106 -32.37 10.92 -5.77
CA GLY A 106 -32.18 11.96 -6.77
C GLY A 106 -30.79 12.61 -6.72
N SER A 107 -30.24 12.82 -5.52
CA SER A 107 -28.90 13.39 -5.36
C SER A 107 -27.80 12.40 -5.75
N MET A 108 -27.88 11.15 -5.27
CA MET A 108 -26.98 10.07 -5.69
C MET A 108 -26.98 9.90 -7.21
N HIS A 109 -28.16 9.91 -7.84
CA HIS A 109 -28.28 9.85 -9.30
C HIS A 109 -27.59 11.03 -9.99
N GLN A 110 -27.81 12.27 -9.53
CA GLN A 110 -27.16 13.45 -10.12
C GLN A 110 -25.63 13.41 -9.96
N THR A 111 -25.12 12.95 -8.82
CA THR A 111 -23.69 12.77 -8.57
C THR A 111 -23.08 11.70 -9.48
N LEU A 112 -23.73 10.54 -9.61
CA LEU A 112 -23.25 9.43 -10.45
C LEU A 112 -23.37 9.75 -11.96
N LEU A 113 -24.41 10.49 -12.38
CA LEU A 113 -24.49 11.02 -13.75
C LEU A 113 -23.39 12.04 -14.04
N SER A 114 -23.03 12.90 -13.08
CA SER A 114 -21.90 13.83 -13.23
C SER A 114 -20.58 13.07 -13.43
N LEU A 115 -20.36 11.98 -12.70
CA LEU A 115 -19.21 11.09 -12.91
C LEU A 115 -19.24 10.42 -14.29
N ARG A 116 -20.40 9.93 -14.76
CA ARG A 116 -20.53 9.36 -16.11
C ARG A 116 -20.23 10.39 -17.21
N ALA A 117 -20.67 11.64 -17.03
CA ALA A 117 -20.34 12.75 -17.93
C ALA A 117 -18.84 13.14 -17.90
N GLN A 118 -18.11 12.79 -16.82
CA GLN A 118 -16.65 12.90 -16.71
C GLN A 118 -15.92 11.64 -17.21
N GLY A 119 -16.59 10.78 -18.00
CA GLY A 119 -16.00 9.57 -18.59
C GLY A 119 -15.87 8.36 -17.64
N LYS A 120 -16.49 8.39 -16.46
CA LYS A 120 -16.45 7.24 -15.54
C LYS A 120 -17.42 6.14 -15.99
N ASN A 121 -16.93 4.90 -16.04
CA ASN A 121 -17.70 3.72 -16.45
C ASN A 121 -18.61 3.20 -15.32
N ASP A 122 -19.51 2.28 -15.66
CA ASP A 122 -20.53 1.78 -14.74
C ASP A 122 -19.96 1.01 -13.54
N ASN A 123 -18.76 0.40 -13.66
CA ASN A 123 -18.06 -0.22 -12.53
C ASN A 123 -17.56 0.82 -11.52
N MET A 124 -17.03 1.96 -11.99
CA MET A 124 -16.63 3.08 -11.12
C MET A 124 -17.83 3.72 -10.43
N LEU A 125 -18.95 3.86 -11.15
CA LEU A 125 -20.22 4.32 -10.59
C LEU A 125 -20.75 3.35 -9.53
N ARG A 126 -20.71 2.03 -9.79
CA ARG A 126 -21.09 0.98 -8.82
C ARG A 126 -20.22 1.04 -7.57
N ASN A 127 -18.91 1.24 -7.71
CA ASN A 127 -17.99 1.39 -6.57
C ASN A 127 -18.34 2.62 -5.71
N ALA A 128 -18.56 3.78 -6.33
CA ALA A 128 -19.00 4.99 -5.61
C ALA A 128 -20.35 4.76 -4.89
N TYR A 129 -21.32 4.14 -5.56
CA TYR A 129 -22.61 3.74 -4.98
C TYR A 129 -22.46 2.82 -3.75
N LEU A 130 -21.64 1.76 -3.84
CA LEU A 130 -21.38 0.85 -2.73
C LEU A 130 -20.74 1.58 -1.53
N LYS A 131 -19.76 2.44 -1.78
CA LYS A 131 -19.15 3.29 -0.74
C LYS A 131 -20.17 4.20 -0.07
N PHE A 132 -21.04 4.86 -0.85
CA PHE A 132 -22.10 5.70 -0.31
C PHE A 132 -23.05 4.90 0.58
N LEU A 133 -23.53 3.73 0.15
CA LEU A 133 -24.41 2.87 0.93
C LEU A 133 -23.77 2.38 2.24
N CYS A 134 -22.53 1.90 2.20
CA CYS A 134 -21.82 1.45 3.39
C CYS A 134 -21.55 2.60 4.37
N TRP A 135 -21.09 3.76 3.89
CA TRP A 135 -20.88 4.92 4.76
C TRP A 135 -22.18 5.46 5.36
N MET A 136 -23.25 5.53 4.56
CA MET A 136 -24.58 5.89 5.06
C MET A 136 -25.05 4.96 6.17
N TYR A 137 -24.85 3.64 6.05
CA TYR A 137 -25.23 2.66 7.07
C TYR A 137 -24.28 2.65 8.28
N TYR A 138 -23.00 2.35 8.08
CA TYR A 138 -22.04 2.11 9.17
C TYR A 138 -21.47 3.37 9.84
N ARG A 139 -21.70 4.57 9.27
CA ARG A 139 -21.19 5.84 9.82
C ARG A 139 -22.27 6.88 10.11
N PHE A 140 -23.34 6.94 9.31
CA PHE A 140 -24.30 8.06 9.37
C PHE A 140 -25.76 7.70 9.65
N GLU A 141 -26.16 6.42 9.75
CA GLU A 141 -27.57 5.97 9.83
C GLU A 141 -28.39 6.70 10.90
N GLN A 142 -27.78 6.97 12.05
CA GLN A 142 -28.37 7.74 13.17
C GLN A 142 -28.73 9.20 12.83
N LEU A 143 -28.14 9.79 11.78
CA LEU A 143 -28.48 11.12 11.27
C LEU A 143 -29.47 11.07 10.10
N LEU A 144 -29.44 10.03 9.26
CA LEU A 144 -30.13 10.06 7.96
C LEU A 144 -31.66 10.18 8.09
N HIS A 145 -32.25 9.58 9.13
CA HIS A 145 -33.68 9.70 9.43
C HIS A 145 -34.11 11.14 9.84
N ARG A 146 -33.17 12.07 10.03
CA ARG A 146 -33.40 13.50 10.30
C ARG A 146 -33.16 14.41 9.10
N LEU A 147 -32.68 13.90 7.97
CA LEU A 147 -32.41 14.71 6.77
C LEU A 147 -33.61 15.58 6.39
N GLY A 148 -33.36 16.87 6.18
CA GLY A 148 -34.37 17.88 5.83
C GLY A 148 -35.36 18.27 6.94
N GLN A 149 -35.28 17.70 8.14
CA GLN A 149 -36.11 18.07 9.29
C GLN A 149 -35.46 19.19 10.11
N ASP A 150 -36.24 20.02 10.79
CA ASP A 150 -35.71 21.06 11.70
C ASP A 150 -35.68 20.52 13.15
N PRO A 151 -34.55 20.55 13.88
CA PRO A 151 -33.21 20.99 13.48
C PRO A 151 -32.51 20.01 12.53
N LEU A 152 -31.87 20.56 11.49
CA LEU A 152 -31.13 19.78 10.49
C LEU A 152 -30.01 18.96 11.13
N PRO A 153 -29.75 17.72 10.65
CA PRO A 153 -28.57 16.96 11.05
C PRO A 153 -27.29 17.70 10.66
N LYS A 154 -26.25 17.52 11.47
CA LYS A 154 -24.98 18.25 11.35
C LYS A 154 -23.79 17.30 11.33
N ILE A 155 -22.87 17.50 10.39
CA ILE A 155 -21.60 16.77 10.32
C ILE A 155 -20.44 17.76 10.49
N LEU A 156 -19.54 17.46 11.43
CA LEU A 156 -18.22 18.07 11.52
C LEU A 156 -17.19 17.00 11.15
N TYR A 157 -16.32 17.30 10.19
CA TYR A 157 -15.40 16.33 9.60
C TYR A 157 -13.99 16.89 9.52
N ASP A 158 -12.99 16.17 10.06
CA ASP A 158 -11.57 16.58 10.12
C ASP A 158 -10.61 15.64 9.38
N GLY A 159 -11.13 14.69 8.60
CA GLY A 159 -10.30 13.87 7.73
C GLY A 159 -9.90 14.60 6.46
N GLN A 160 -8.72 14.30 5.90
CA GLN A 160 -8.36 14.78 4.56
C GLN A 160 -9.29 14.14 3.52
N LEU A 161 -10.01 14.95 2.73
CA LEU A 161 -11.00 14.46 1.77
C LEU A 161 -10.40 13.65 0.62
N SER A 162 -11.11 12.60 0.21
CA SER A 162 -11.03 11.97 -1.10
C SER A 162 -12.20 12.39 -1.98
N ALA A 163 -12.11 12.14 -3.29
CA ALA A 163 -13.18 12.44 -4.24
C ALA A 163 -14.53 11.80 -3.84
N HIS A 164 -14.54 10.55 -3.38
CA HIS A 164 -15.77 9.86 -2.99
C HIS A 164 -16.36 10.37 -1.67
N GLU A 165 -15.54 10.81 -0.71
CA GLU A 165 -16.05 11.42 0.53
C GLU A 165 -16.68 12.78 0.23
N LEU A 166 -16.05 13.61 -0.61
CA LEU A 166 -16.64 14.87 -1.06
C LEU A 166 -17.98 14.62 -1.79
N GLN A 167 -18.03 13.64 -2.69
CA GLN A 167 -19.26 13.23 -3.38
C GLN A 167 -20.36 12.80 -2.40
N LEU A 168 -20.05 11.98 -1.38
CA LEU A 168 -21.02 11.61 -0.34
C LEU A 168 -21.50 12.85 0.42
N PHE A 169 -20.60 13.75 0.80
CA PHE A 169 -20.99 14.96 1.54
C PHE A 169 -21.84 15.92 0.69
N CYS A 170 -21.61 16.02 -0.62
CA CYS A 170 -22.55 16.69 -1.53
C CYS A 170 -23.94 16.03 -1.48
N VAL A 171 -24.01 14.69 -1.57
CA VAL A 171 -25.28 13.94 -1.50
C VAL A 171 -26.03 14.20 -0.18
N LEU A 172 -25.31 14.16 0.95
CA LEU A 172 -25.89 14.40 2.27
C LEU A 172 -26.32 15.86 2.47
N ALA A 173 -25.54 16.83 1.96
CA ALA A 173 -25.88 18.25 2.01
C ALA A 173 -27.16 18.54 1.22
N ASP A 174 -27.23 18.08 -0.04
CA ASP A 174 -28.38 18.34 -0.93
C ASP A 174 -29.67 17.64 -0.45
N ALA A 175 -29.53 16.53 0.29
CA ALA A 175 -30.62 15.84 0.99
C ALA A 175 -31.05 16.52 2.31
N GLY A 176 -30.34 17.55 2.77
CA GLY A 176 -30.70 18.33 3.96
C GLY A 176 -29.86 18.02 5.20
N CYS A 177 -28.53 18.11 5.08
CA CYS A 177 -27.57 18.08 6.18
C CYS A 177 -26.72 19.36 6.18
N ASP A 178 -26.45 19.96 7.33
CA ASP A 178 -25.39 20.96 7.45
C ASP A 178 -24.04 20.23 7.63
N ILE A 179 -23.00 20.69 6.96
CA ILE A 179 -21.66 20.07 6.98
C ILE A 179 -20.60 21.16 7.11
N MET A 180 -19.73 21.00 8.11
CA MET A 180 -18.51 21.78 8.30
C MET A 180 -17.31 20.86 8.13
N LEU A 181 -16.57 21.05 7.04
CA LEU A 181 -15.25 20.47 6.85
C LEU A 181 -14.24 21.29 7.65
N ILE A 182 -13.36 20.62 8.37
CA ILE A 182 -12.22 21.20 9.04
C ILE A 182 -11.01 20.61 8.32
N GLU A 183 -10.11 21.46 7.83
CA GLU A 183 -8.96 21.01 7.02
C GLU A 183 -7.65 21.34 7.78
N PRO A 184 -7.20 20.49 8.73
CA PRO A 184 -6.04 20.79 9.58
C PRO A 184 -4.72 21.01 8.81
N GLN A 185 -4.65 20.47 7.58
CA GLN A 185 -3.50 20.57 6.69
C GLN A 185 -3.60 21.76 5.70
N GLY A 186 -4.68 22.54 5.74
CA GLY A 186 -4.94 23.66 4.83
C GLY A 186 -5.75 23.29 3.58
N ASP A 187 -6.12 24.32 2.79
CA ASP A 187 -7.17 24.20 1.76
C ASP A 187 -6.73 23.46 0.47
N SER A 188 -5.44 23.13 0.34
CA SER A 188 -4.86 22.59 -0.90
C SER A 188 -5.44 21.23 -1.29
N ALA A 189 -5.72 20.35 -0.31
CA ALA A 189 -6.31 19.03 -0.55
C ALA A 189 -7.75 19.15 -1.08
N TYR A 190 -8.54 20.07 -0.52
CA TYR A 190 -9.88 20.38 -1.03
C TYR A 190 -9.81 20.95 -2.46
N LEU A 191 -8.94 21.94 -2.69
CA LEU A 191 -8.84 22.62 -3.98
C LEU A 191 -8.32 21.71 -5.11
N ALA A 192 -7.67 20.59 -4.80
CA ALA A 192 -7.36 19.55 -5.79
C ALA A 192 -8.61 18.78 -6.26
N LEU A 193 -9.66 18.68 -5.43
CA LEU A 193 -10.92 18.00 -5.75
C LEU A 193 -11.96 18.95 -6.38
N ASP A 194 -12.03 20.19 -5.91
CA ASP A 194 -12.91 21.24 -6.42
C ASP A 194 -12.13 22.57 -6.57
N PRO A 195 -11.37 22.74 -7.67
CA PRO A 195 -10.53 23.91 -7.89
C PRO A 195 -11.29 25.24 -7.98
N GLN A 196 -12.61 25.19 -8.19
CA GLN A 196 -13.47 26.37 -8.33
C GLN A 196 -14.31 26.64 -7.08
N SER A 197 -14.19 25.83 -6.02
CA SER A 197 -14.99 25.95 -4.79
C SER A 197 -16.50 26.03 -5.05
N ARG A 198 -16.98 25.21 -6.00
CA ARG A 198 -18.41 25.11 -6.36
C ARG A 198 -19.21 24.39 -5.27
N GLU A 199 -18.62 23.39 -4.63
CA GLU A 199 -19.37 22.49 -3.75
C GLU A 199 -19.50 23.04 -2.33
N THR A 200 -18.46 23.68 -1.79
CA THR A 200 -18.42 24.19 -0.40
C THR A 200 -17.93 25.63 -0.31
N TYR A 201 -18.47 26.36 0.67
CA TYR A 201 -18.03 27.71 1.00
C TYR A 201 -16.83 27.72 1.97
N LEU A 202 -15.71 28.30 1.58
CA LEU A 202 -14.59 28.56 2.49
C LEU A 202 -14.97 29.68 3.48
N CYS A 203 -14.86 29.42 4.78
CA CYS A 203 -15.13 30.38 5.84
C CYS A 203 -13.91 31.32 6.06
N PRO A 204 -13.89 32.57 5.56
CA PRO A 204 -12.71 33.43 5.67
C PRO A 204 -12.42 33.87 7.12
N PHE A 205 -13.44 33.84 7.98
CA PHE A 205 -13.36 34.13 9.42
C PHE A 205 -12.87 32.94 10.26
N ALA A 206 -12.56 31.79 9.65
CA ALA A 206 -11.96 30.64 10.36
C ALA A 206 -10.56 30.95 10.89
N GLY A 207 -9.87 31.92 10.30
CA GLY A 207 -8.50 32.33 10.66
C GLY A 207 -7.47 31.90 9.62
N GLN A 208 -6.21 32.22 9.90
CA GLN A 208 -5.06 31.95 9.03
C GLN A 208 -3.90 31.30 9.80
N GLN A 209 -4.12 30.91 11.07
CA GLN A 209 -3.10 30.20 11.85
C GLN A 209 -3.10 28.71 11.47
N PRO A 210 -1.95 28.02 11.52
CA PRO A 210 -1.94 26.56 11.42
C PRO A 210 -2.68 25.93 12.62
N PHE A 211 -3.27 24.76 12.41
CA PHE A 211 -3.88 24.00 13.50
C PHE A 211 -2.82 23.48 14.48
N PRO A 212 -3.16 23.23 15.76
CA PRO A 212 -2.27 22.59 16.71
C PRO A 212 -1.77 21.23 16.21
N SER A 213 -0.49 20.91 16.47
CA SER A 213 0.09 19.61 16.08
C SER A 213 -0.69 18.45 16.68
N GLY A 214 -1.09 17.48 15.85
CA GLY A 214 -1.91 16.33 16.27
C GLY A 214 -3.38 16.66 16.54
N PHE A 215 -3.89 17.79 16.03
CA PHE A 215 -5.32 18.12 16.07
C PHE A 215 -6.16 17.00 15.43
N SER A 216 -7.18 16.54 16.14
CA SER A 216 -8.31 15.79 15.57
C SER A 216 -9.56 15.95 16.43
N LEU A 217 -10.74 15.98 15.80
CA LEU A 217 -12.05 15.97 16.47
C LEU A 217 -12.22 14.76 17.38
N GLU A 218 -11.71 13.59 17.01
CA GLU A 218 -11.82 12.38 17.85
C GLU A 218 -11.04 12.55 19.16
N THR A 219 -9.82 13.10 19.08
CA THR A 219 -9.01 13.45 20.25
C THR A 219 -9.72 14.48 21.13
N ARG A 220 -10.31 15.53 20.53
CA ARG A 220 -11.11 16.52 21.27
C ARG A 220 -12.33 15.89 21.94
N MET A 221 -13.04 14.97 21.27
CA MET A 221 -14.18 14.23 21.83
C MET A 221 -13.79 13.36 23.03
N LYS A 222 -12.60 12.74 23.02
CA LYS A 222 -12.08 11.92 24.14
C LYS A 222 -11.66 12.79 25.34
N GLN A 223 -11.09 13.97 25.07
CA GLN A 223 -10.63 14.92 26.09
C GLN A 223 -11.78 15.73 26.72
N TYR A 224 -12.85 15.99 25.96
CA TYR A 224 -13.97 16.82 26.40
C TYR A 224 -14.59 16.30 27.70
N ARG A 225 -14.75 17.22 28.67
CA ARG A 225 -15.47 17.01 29.92
C ARG A 225 -16.69 17.94 29.94
N PRO A 226 -17.93 17.42 30.07
CA PRO A 226 -19.10 18.27 30.11
C PRO A 226 -19.04 19.20 31.35
N PRO A 227 -19.47 20.47 31.22
CA PRO A 227 -19.56 21.36 32.36
C PRO A 227 -20.51 20.76 33.41
N ARG A 228 -20.12 20.80 34.68
CA ARG A 228 -21.00 20.33 35.77
C ARG A 228 -22.26 21.20 35.81
N PRO A 229 -23.47 20.62 35.92
CA PRO A 229 -24.67 21.40 36.14
C PRO A 229 -24.52 22.18 37.45
N ALA A 230 -24.89 23.47 37.42
CA ALA A 230 -24.83 24.32 38.60
C ALA A 230 -25.76 23.77 39.68
N GLN A 231 -25.22 23.45 40.86
CA GLN A 231 -26.03 23.04 42.00
C GLN A 231 -26.87 24.25 42.47
N PRO A 232 -28.17 24.09 42.75
CA PRO A 232 -28.96 25.15 43.34
C PRO A 232 -28.41 25.50 44.73
N ALA A 233 -28.23 26.80 44.98
CA ALA A 233 -27.63 27.28 46.23
C ALA A 233 -28.45 26.84 47.46
N ARG A 234 -27.80 26.19 48.42
CA ARG A 234 -28.41 25.91 49.73
C ARG A 234 -28.43 27.17 50.59
N PRO A 235 -29.50 27.40 51.40
CA PRO A 235 -29.53 28.54 52.32
C PRO A 235 -28.43 28.46 53.37
N ALA A 236 -27.88 29.61 53.76
CA ALA A 236 -26.87 29.69 54.81
C ALA A 236 -27.48 29.59 56.21
N THR A 237 -26.84 28.82 57.09
CA THR A 237 -27.04 28.84 58.55
C THR A 237 -25.69 28.96 59.26
N PRO A 238 -25.65 29.54 60.48
CA PRO A 238 -24.50 30.34 60.90
C PRO A 238 -23.35 29.58 61.57
N SER A 239 -22.20 30.27 61.61
CA SER A 239 -20.92 29.85 62.21
C SER A 239 -20.98 29.61 63.72
N ALA A 240 -20.20 28.65 64.21
CA ALA A 240 -19.88 28.48 65.63
C ALA A 240 -18.38 28.21 65.87
N ALA A 241 -17.76 29.14 66.60
CA ALA A 241 -16.59 29.00 67.48
C ALA A 241 -15.26 28.37 66.96
N ARG A 242 -14.26 29.25 66.81
CA ARG A 242 -12.83 28.99 67.09
C ARG A 242 -12.66 28.74 68.61
N PRO A 243 -11.63 28.00 69.06
CA PRO A 243 -10.28 28.58 69.27
C PRO A 243 -9.16 27.59 68.82
N THR A 244 -7.84 27.80 68.94
CA THR A 244 -7.00 28.87 69.52
C THR A 244 -5.71 29.04 68.66
N ALA A 245 -4.65 29.64 69.22
CA ALA A 245 -3.22 29.44 68.91
C ALA A 245 -2.46 29.28 70.27
N PRO A 246 -1.12 29.05 70.34
CA PRO A 246 -0.15 30.14 70.11
C PRO A 246 1.20 29.68 69.49
N SER A 247 2.21 30.54 69.59
CA SER A 247 3.37 30.67 68.71
C SER A 247 4.75 30.52 69.38
N SER A 248 5.75 30.12 68.58
CA SER A 248 7.17 30.47 68.72
C SER A 248 7.90 30.14 67.39
N SER A 249 9.11 30.60 67.08
CA SER A 249 9.69 31.93 66.94
C SER A 249 11.10 31.75 66.36
N ARG A 250 11.47 32.59 65.38
CA ARG A 250 12.79 32.88 64.73
C ARG A 250 14.07 32.80 65.61
N PRO A 251 15.33 32.93 65.08
CA PRO A 251 15.82 33.56 63.82
C PRO A 251 16.86 32.70 63.03
N ALA A 252 17.61 33.08 61.97
CA ALA A 252 17.63 34.02 60.82
C ALA A 252 19.10 34.05 60.29
N THR A 253 19.37 34.19 58.97
CA THR A 253 20.58 34.79 58.32
C THR A 253 20.47 34.71 56.76
N PRO A 254 21.22 35.49 55.93
CA PRO A 254 20.58 36.18 54.80
C PRO A 254 21.28 36.24 53.41
N SER A 255 20.49 36.64 52.39
CA SER A 255 20.75 37.61 51.29
C SER A 255 21.86 37.44 50.23
N ALA A 256 21.45 37.51 48.94
CA ALA A 256 22.11 38.32 47.90
C ALA A 256 21.12 38.74 46.78
N ALA A 257 21.31 39.93 46.20
CA ALA A 257 20.30 40.78 45.57
C ALA A 257 19.98 40.59 44.05
N ARG A 258 18.81 41.13 43.68
CA ARG A 258 18.35 41.65 42.35
C ARG A 258 19.13 42.95 41.95
N PRO A 259 18.88 43.70 40.84
CA PRO A 259 17.64 43.85 40.03
C PRO A 259 17.84 43.96 38.47
N ALA A 260 16.85 44.51 37.75
CA ALA A 260 16.75 44.58 36.28
C ALA A 260 16.25 45.97 35.76
N ALA A 261 16.33 46.16 34.42
CA ALA A 261 15.69 47.21 33.57
C ALA A 261 16.24 48.66 33.73
N SER A 262 16.34 49.57 32.73
CA SER A 262 15.60 49.84 31.47
C SER A 262 16.24 50.99 30.63
N ALA A 263 16.23 50.93 29.27
CA ALA A 263 16.06 52.01 28.23
C ALA A 263 16.85 53.38 28.29
N PRO A 264 16.86 54.27 27.25
CA PRO A 264 16.89 54.10 25.76
C PRO A 264 17.86 55.06 24.97
N SER A 265 17.95 54.84 23.64
CA SER A 265 18.10 55.82 22.50
C SER A 265 19.37 56.67 22.17
N ARG A 266 19.90 56.47 20.93
CA ARG A 266 20.64 57.35 19.95
C ARG A 266 21.98 58.04 20.38
N PRO A 267 22.95 58.33 19.45
CA PRO A 267 22.81 59.17 18.24
C PRO A 267 23.59 58.72 16.96
N ALA A 268 23.76 59.62 15.98
CA ALA A 268 24.45 59.52 14.67
C ALA A 268 25.94 60.01 14.76
N PRO A 269 26.77 60.27 13.71
CA PRO A 269 26.54 60.30 12.24
C PRO A 269 27.65 59.64 11.35
N SER A 270 27.64 59.92 10.05
CA SER A 270 28.46 59.33 8.97
C SER A 270 29.43 60.31 8.28
N THR A 271 30.61 59.84 7.85
CA THR A 271 31.48 60.49 6.82
C THR A 271 32.30 59.45 6.01
N PRO A 272 32.83 59.78 4.80
CA PRO A 272 33.11 58.79 3.74
C PRO A 272 34.59 58.67 3.27
N SER A 273 34.89 57.66 2.42
CA SER A 273 36.07 57.53 1.53
C SER A 273 35.93 56.29 0.61
N PRO A 274 36.67 56.15 -0.51
CA PRO A 274 36.77 57.07 -1.66
C PRO A 274 36.54 56.36 -3.02
N SER A 275 36.76 57.06 -4.14
CA SER A 275 36.36 56.72 -5.52
C SER A 275 37.25 55.72 -6.29
N SER A 276 36.65 55.06 -7.29
CA SER A 276 37.27 54.10 -8.22
C SER A 276 38.22 54.72 -9.26
N PRO A 277 39.19 53.95 -9.79
CA PRO A 277 39.79 54.16 -11.11
C PRO A 277 38.98 53.45 -12.22
N ALA A 278 38.91 54.04 -13.41
CA ALA A 278 38.23 53.45 -14.57
C ALA A 278 39.06 52.31 -15.21
N GLN A 279 38.41 51.23 -15.63
CA GLN A 279 39.01 50.22 -16.51
C GLN A 279 38.47 50.38 -17.94
N ALA A 280 39.39 50.28 -18.91
CA ALA A 280 39.09 50.43 -20.33
C ALA A 280 38.19 49.33 -20.88
N SER A 281 37.38 49.68 -21.87
CA SER A 281 36.54 48.76 -22.63
C SER A 281 37.37 47.69 -23.35
N ARG A 282 37.22 46.43 -22.94
CA ARG A 282 37.69 45.28 -23.72
C ARG A 282 36.87 45.17 -25.02
N PRO A 283 37.47 44.73 -26.14
CA PRO A 283 36.71 44.43 -27.36
C PRO A 283 35.67 43.36 -27.09
N ALA A 284 34.52 43.44 -27.78
CA ALA A 284 33.48 42.43 -27.68
C ALA A 284 34.03 41.04 -28.06
N PRO A 285 33.69 39.97 -27.32
CA PRO A 285 34.09 38.62 -27.70
C PRO A 285 33.44 38.27 -29.06
N ARG A 286 34.22 37.65 -29.95
CA ARG A 286 33.68 37.08 -31.20
C ARG A 286 32.55 36.10 -30.85
N PRO A 287 31.47 36.02 -31.65
CA PRO A 287 30.43 35.02 -31.43
C PRO A 287 31.04 33.62 -31.40
N SER A 288 30.65 32.83 -30.40
CA SER A 288 30.99 31.41 -30.35
C SER A 288 30.38 30.71 -31.57
N ARG A 289 31.17 29.84 -32.22
CA ARG A 289 30.69 29.02 -33.34
C ARG A 289 29.47 28.22 -32.91
N THR A 290 28.44 28.17 -33.75
CA THR A 290 27.25 27.37 -33.46
C THR A 290 27.59 25.86 -33.44
N PRO A 291 26.78 25.01 -32.80
CA PRO A 291 27.01 23.56 -32.81
C PRO A 291 27.06 22.97 -34.23
N ALA A 292 26.30 23.52 -35.17
CA ALA A 292 26.36 23.14 -36.58
C ALA A 292 27.70 23.53 -37.26
N GLU A 293 28.29 24.68 -36.92
CA GLU A 293 29.63 25.08 -37.40
C GLU A 293 30.77 24.28 -36.75
N LEU A 294 30.55 23.74 -35.54
CA LEU A 294 31.51 22.88 -34.87
C LEU A 294 31.51 21.45 -35.46
N PHE A 295 30.36 20.98 -35.94
CA PHE A 295 30.19 19.65 -36.53
C PHE A 295 29.49 19.72 -37.91
N PRO A 296 30.14 20.33 -38.93
CA PRO A 296 29.54 20.50 -40.26
C PRO A 296 29.30 19.17 -40.98
N ASN A 297 29.96 18.09 -40.55
CA ASN A 297 29.81 16.73 -41.09
C ASN A 297 28.73 15.90 -40.37
N ALA A 298 28.05 16.46 -39.36
CA ALA A 298 26.97 15.78 -38.65
C ALA A 298 25.70 15.75 -39.51
N PRO A 299 25.02 14.59 -39.63
CA PRO A 299 23.73 14.51 -40.31
C PRO A 299 22.70 15.44 -39.66
N VAL A 300 21.82 16.04 -40.47
CA VAL A 300 20.71 16.86 -39.97
C VAL A 300 19.54 15.93 -39.64
N CYS A 301 19.15 15.88 -38.37
CA CYS A 301 18.03 15.06 -37.92
C CYS A 301 16.73 15.88 -37.93
N ALA A 302 15.77 15.48 -38.77
CA ALA A 302 14.48 16.16 -38.99
C ALA A 302 13.38 15.48 -38.15
N VAL A 303 13.57 15.51 -36.83
CA VAL A 303 12.76 14.80 -35.83
C VAL A 303 11.26 15.11 -35.99
N ASN A 304 10.43 14.06 -36.09
CA ASN A 304 8.96 14.12 -36.13
C ASN A 304 8.30 14.98 -37.23
N THR A 305 9.05 15.49 -38.21
CA THR A 305 8.54 16.41 -39.24
C THR A 305 7.54 15.81 -40.25
N TRP A 306 7.26 14.51 -40.15
CA TRP A 306 6.60 13.69 -41.16
C TRP A 306 5.54 12.73 -40.59
N LEU A 307 5.29 12.74 -39.27
CA LEU A 307 4.37 11.83 -38.60
C LEU A 307 2.92 12.03 -39.08
N SER A 308 2.20 10.92 -39.26
CA SER A 308 0.75 10.93 -39.48
C SER A 308 -0.05 10.87 -38.17
N GLY A 309 0.56 10.34 -37.10
CA GLY A 309 -0.06 10.17 -35.79
C GLY A 309 -0.43 8.72 -35.45
N ASP A 310 -0.39 7.81 -36.43
CA ASP A 310 -0.29 6.36 -36.19
C ASP A 310 1.19 6.01 -36.01
N LEU A 311 1.67 6.07 -34.77
CA LEU A 311 3.09 5.89 -34.45
C LEU A 311 3.62 4.50 -34.80
N MET A 312 2.76 3.47 -34.77
CA MET A 312 3.16 2.12 -35.14
C MET A 312 3.35 2.02 -36.66
N ALA A 313 2.39 2.51 -37.45
CA ALA A 313 2.51 2.54 -38.90
C ALA A 313 3.63 3.48 -39.39
N ASP A 314 3.75 4.68 -38.78
CA ASP A 314 4.80 5.65 -39.07
C ASP A 314 6.20 5.03 -38.88
N SER A 315 6.44 4.34 -37.75
CA SER A 315 7.74 3.69 -37.48
C SER A 315 8.12 2.61 -38.48
N LEU A 316 7.14 1.99 -39.14
CA LEU A 316 7.32 0.93 -40.13
C LEU A 316 7.58 1.46 -41.55
N ARG A 317 7.37 2.76 -41.83
CA ARG A 317 7.81 3.38 -43.09
C ARG A 317 9.33 3.35 -43.20
N ASP A 318 9.83 3.02 -44.39
CA ASP A 318 11.25 3.04 -44.67
C ASP A 318 11.80 4.47 -44.47
N PRO A 319 12.96 4.65 -43.80
CA PRO A 319 13.57 5.95 -43.58
C PRO A 319 13.72 6.83 -44.83
N ALA A 320 13.87 6.24 -46.02
CA ALA A 320 13.99 6.96 -47.28
C ALA A 320 12.67 7.57 -47.79
N GLU A 321 11.51 7.07 -47.34
CA GLU A 321 10.17 7.52 -47.77
C GLU A 321 9.58 8.63 -46.89
N ARG A 322 10.26 8.96 -45.78
CA ARG A 322 9.75 9.86 -44.73
C ARG A 322 9.86 11.35 -45.06
N GLY A 323 10.60 11.73 -46.11
CA GLY A 323 10.72 13.13 -46.52
C GLY A 323 11.50 13.33 -47.81
N THR A 324 11.52 14.58 -48.29
CA THR A 324 12.02 14.93 -49.62
C THR A 324 13.53 15.21 -49.67
N GLU A 325 14.14 15.65 -48.57
CA GLU A 325 15.54 16.04 -48.53
C GLU A 325 16.43 14.82 -48.20
N GLN A 326 17.02 14.21 -49.23
CA GLN A 326 17.88 13.03 -49.09
C GLN A 326 19.13 13.24 -48.21
N SER A 327 19.46 14.49 -47.86
CA SER A 327 20.56 14.83 -46.95
C SER A 327 20.17 14.78 -45.46
N TYR A 328 18.87 14.70 -45.15
CA TYR A 328 18.33 14.71 -43.80
C TYR A 328 18.00 13.29 -43.33
N ILE A 329 18.06 13.08 -42.01
CA ILE A 329 17.63 11.85 -41.35
C ILE A 329 16.28 12.12 -40.69
N TYR A 330 15.23 11.46 -41.18
CA TYR A 330 13.87 11.61 -40.69
C TYR A 330 13.58 10.59 -39.58
N ASN A 331 14.02 10.91 -38.36
CA ASN A 331 13.83 10.06 -37.19
C ASN A 331 12.60 10.45 -36.35
N MET A 332 12.20 9.52 -35.48
CA MET A 332 11.11 9.68 -34.51
C MET A 332 11.65 10.03 -33.12
N PHE A 333 10.92 10.86 -32.38
CA PHE A 333 11.06 11.00 -30.93
C PHE A 333 9.68 11.13 -30.29
N VAL A 334 9.10 10.00 -29.87
CA VAL A 334 7.70 9.93 -29.48
C VAL A 334 7.52 9.24 -28.14
N ARG A 335 6.42 9.54 -27.46
CA ARG A 335 6.02 8.89 -26.21
C ARG A 335 4.60 8.35 -26.34
N ILE A 336 4.41 7.10 -25.97
CA ILE A 336 3.12 6.41 -25.90
C ILE A 336 2.80 6.18 -24.42
N LEU A 337 1.69 6.77 -23.97
CA LEU A 337 1.13 6.57 -22.63
C LEU A 337 -0.22 5.86 -22.75
N GLY A 338 -0.47 4.88 -21.87
CA GLY A 338 -1.65 4.02 -21.95
C GLY A 338 -1.58 3.01 -23.11
N VAL A 339 -2.71 2.36 -23.41
CA VAL A 339 -2.84 1.30 -24.43
C VAL A 339 -4.02 1.54 -25.37
N SER A 340 -3.87 1.17 -26.65
CA SER A 340 -4.91 1.35 -27.67
C SER A 340 -6.03 0.31 -27.63
N ASP A 341 -5.72 -0.91 -27.20
CA ASP A 341 -6.65 -2.03 -27.00
C ASP A 341 -6.03 -2.98 -25.97
N LYS A 342 -6.61 -3.05 -24.75
CA LYS A 342 -6.09 -3.89 -23.67
C LYS A 342 -5.95 -5.36 -24.06
N SER A 343 -6.79 -5.87 -24.96
CA SER A 343 -6.87 -7.30 -25.30
C SER A 343 -5.77 -7.76 -26.26
N SER A 344 -5.24 -6.87 -27.08
CA SER A 344 -4.20 -7.18 -28.07
C SER A 344 -2.84 -6.57 -27.75
N TYR A 345 -2.76 -5.54 -26.88
CA TYR A 345 -1.56 -4.69 -26.73
C TYR A 345 -0.25 -5.46 -26.52
N THR A 346 -0.22 -6.45 -25.62
CA THR A 346 0.98 -7.27 -25.34
C THR A 346 1.45 -8.02 -26.59
N ARG A 347 0.51 -8.60 -27.35
CA ARG A 347 0.79 -9.26 -28.62
C ARG A 347 1.24 -8.23 -29.68
N ASP A 348 0.62 -7.06 -29.71
CA ASP A 348 0.92 -6.02 -30.70
C ASP A 348 2.30 -5.40 -30.47
N LEU A 349 2.73 -5.17 -29.22
CA LEU A 349 4.11 -4.75 -28.89
C LEU A 349 5.14 -5.78 -29.38
N PHE A 350 4.92 -7.07 -29.11
CA PHE A 350 5.81 -8.14 -29.58
C PHE A 350 5.86 -8.18 -31.11
N LEU A 351 4.70 -8.15 -31.78
CA LEU A 351 4.60 -8.14 -33.23
C LEU A 351 5.17 -6.85 -33.85
N TRP A 352 5.10 -5.71 -33.16
CA TRP A 352 5.67 -4.45 -33.61
C TRP A 352 7.19 -4.52 -33.65
N ARG A 353 7.82 -4.96 -32.53
CA ARG A 353 9.27 -5.20 -32.47
C ARG A 353 9.70 -6.17 -33.56
N LYS A 354 8.95 -7.26 -33.76
CA LYS A 354 9.25 -8.24 -34.81
C LYS A 354 9.15 -7.64 -36.22
N LYS A 355 8.05 -6.94 -36.55
CA LYS A 355 7.87 -6.27 -37.85
C LYS A 355 9.01 -5.28 -38.14
N LEU A 356 9.44 -4.49 -37.16
CA LEU A 356 10.59 -3.59 -37.30
C LEU A 356 11.88 -4.36 -37.59
N ALA A 357 12.16 -5.45 -36.86
CA ALA A 357 13.31 -6.31 -37.14
C ALA A 357 13.24 -6.95 -38.54
N ASP A 358 12.06 -7.38 -38.99
CA ASP A 358 11.82 -7.98 -40.30
C ASP A 358 12.08 -6.97 -41.46
N THR A 359 12.00 -5.65 -41.23
CA THR A 359 12.44 -4.61 -42.20
C THR A 359 13.98 -4.44 -42.28
N GLY A 360 14.73 -5.23 -41.51
CA GLY A 360 16.19 -5.16 -41.39
C GLY A 360 16.69 -4.02 -40.50
N ARG A 361 15.84 -3.46 -39.63
CA ARG A 361 16.21 -2.42 -38.67
C ARG A 361 16.58 -3.05 -37.33
N HIS A 362 17.69 -2.62 -36.71
CA HIS A 362 18.01 -3.06 -35.35
C HIS A 362 17.07 -2.40 -34.35
N VAL A 363 16.48 -3.20 -33.44
CA VAL A 363 15.57 -2.72 -32.38
C VAL A 363 16.15 -3.07 -31.01
N THR A 364 16.71 -2.07 -30.33
CA THR A 364 17.11 -2.17 -28.93
C THR A 364 15.90 -1.90 -28.04
N VAL A 365 15.71 -2.71 -26.99
CA VAL A 365 14.73 -2.46 -25.93
C VAL A 365 15.49 -2.19 -24.64
N LEU A 366 15.18 -1.09 -23.95
CA LEU A 366 15.69 -0.77 -22.62
C LEU A 366 14.49 -0.56 -21.68
N GLU A 367 14.41 -1.36 -20.62
CA GLU A 367 13.36 -1.27 -19.59
C GLU A 367 13.76 -0.30 -18.46
N GLU A 368 15.07 -0.10 -18.27
CA GLU A 368 15.65 0.83 -17.31
C GLU A 368 16.98 1.40 -17.83
N LEU A 369 17.43 2.51 -17.24
CA LEU A 369 18.77 3.08 -17.45
C LEU A 369 19.58 3.04 -16.13
N PRO A 370 20.25 1.91 -15.81
CA PRO A 370 21.06 1.78 -14.60
C PRO A 370 22.07 2.91 -14.44
N ILE A 371 22.09 3.50 -13.25
CA ILE A 371 22.94 4.66 -12.91
C ILE A 371 24.42 4.37 -13.26
N PRO A 372 25.15 5.31 -13.87
CA PRO A 372 26.59 5.18 -14.11
C PRO A 372 27.37 4.88 -12.82
N THR A 373 28.18 3.83 -12.86
CA THR A 373 28.99 3.39 -11.71
C THR A 373 30.05 4.44 -11.34
N PRO A 374 30.58 4.41 -10.10
CA PRO A 374 31.74 5.23 -9.72
C PRO A 374 32.93 5.08 -10.66
N ASN A 375 33.13 3.88 -11.24
CA ASN A 375 34.22 3.60 -12.18
C ASN A 375 34.00 4.20 -13.58
N GLU A 376 32.75 4.31 -14.04
CA GLU A 376 32.41 5.00 -15.29
C GLU A 376 32.51 6.52 -15.12
N THR A 377 31.92 7.04 -14.03
CA THR A 377 31.92 8.48 -13.74
C THR A 377 33.32 9.01 -13.45
N ALA A 378 34.18 8.29 -12.72
CA ALA A 378 35.56 8.69 -12.45
C ALA A 378 36.45 8.78 -13.70
N LYS A 379 36.10 8.05 -14.77
CA LYS A 379 36.79 8.17 -16.08
C LYS A 379 36.41 9.45 -16.80
N VAL A 380 35.16 9.90 -16.69
CA VAL A 380 34.61 11.04 -17.46
C VAL A 380 34.68 12.36 -16.68
N ALA A 381 34.50 12.35 -15.36
CA ALA A 381 34.30 13.55 -14.54
C ALA A 381 35.55 14.38 -14.25
N GLN A 382 36.70 14.09 -14.86
CA GLN A 382 38.01 14.73 -14.64
C GLN A 382 38.13 16.13 -15.28
N CYS A 383 37.09 16.96 -15.10
CA CYS A 383 37.01 18.32 -15.63
C CYS A 383 36.69 19.32 -14.50
N SER A 384 37.60 20.28 -14.30
CA SER A 384 37.48 21.42 -13.38
C SER A 384 37.03 22.69 -14.13
N ALA A 385 35.81 22.66 -14.68
CA ALA A 385 35.24 23.77 -15.43
C ALA A 385 34.47 24.77 -14.54
N GLN A 386 34.65 26.06 -14.81
CA GLN A 386 33.94 27.18 -14.19
C GLN A 386 32.87 27.81 -15.11
N SER A 387 32.79 27.41 -16.39
CA SER A 387 31.76 27.83 -17.35
C SER A 387 31.27 26.66 -18.19
N ALA A 388 30.08 26.76 -18.80
CA ALA A 388 29.54 25.68 -19.63
C ALA A 388 30.40 25.42 -20.88
N ALA A 389 30.96 26.46 -21.49
CA ALA A 389 31.95 26.31 -22.58
C ALA A 389 33.19 25.49 -22.16
N GLN A 390 33.68 25.64 -20.92
CA GLN A 390 34.76 24.80 -20.39
C GLN A 390 34.30 23.35 -20.10
N VAL A 391 33.05 23.16 -19.63
CA VAL A 391 32.46 21.82 -19.46
C VAL A 391 32.39 21.10 -20.80
N ILE A 392 31.89 21.77 -21.84
CA ILE A 392 31.81 21.25 -23.20
C ILE A 392 33.20 20.86 -23.70
N ALA A 393 34.17 21.79 -23.64
CA ALA A 393 35.53 21.53 -24.14
C ALA A 393 36.25 20.39 -23.40
N GLY A 394 36.02 20.24 -22.09
CA GLY A 394 36.64 19.18 -21.28
C GLY A 394 35.95 17.82 -21.36
N LEU A 395 34.64 17.77 -21.63
CA LEU A 395 33.87 16.51 -21.66
C LEU A 395 33.63 15.96 -23.07
N LEU A 396 33.61 16.79 -24.12
CA LEU A 396 33.42 16.35 -25.50
C LEU A 396 34.43 15.25 -25.93
N PRO A 397 35.73 15.30 -25.59
CA PRO A 397 36.68 14.23 -25.92
C PRO A 397 36.45 12.90 -25.19
N MET A 398 35.51 12.85 -24.24
CA MET A 398 35.23 11.66 -23.42
C MET A 398 34.13 10.77 -24.02
N LEU A 399 33.47 11.22 -25.10
CA LEU A 399 32.68 10.35 -25.97
C LEU A 399 33.62 9.34 -26.65
N GLN A 400 33.34 8.04 -26.51
CA GLN A 400 34.11 7.01 -27.20
C GLN A 400 33.87 7.11 -28.71
N PRO A 401 34.94 7.06 -29.53
CA PRO A 401 34.80 7.07 -30.98
C PRO A 401 34.08 5.80 -31.45
N THR A 402 33.12 5.99 -32.34
CA THR A 402 32.42 4.91 -33.04
C THR A 402 33.21 4.51 -34.29
N ALA A 403 32.76 3.48 -35.00
CA ALA A 403 33.33 3.12 -36.31
C ALA A 403 32.82 4.03 -37.47
N ASN A 404 32.12 5.13 -37.17
CA ASN A 404 31.44 5.95 -38.18
C ASN A 404 31.56 7.45 -37.85
N ALA A 405 32.39 8.16 -38.61
CA ALA A 405 32.65 9.59 -38.41
C ALA A 405 31.40 10.49 -38.50
N LYS A 406 30.34 10.09 -39.22
CA LYS A 406 29.06 10.82 -39.22
C LYS A 406 28.31 10.65 -37.89
N LEU A 407 28.41 9.47 -37.28
CA LEU A 407 27.82 9.17 -35.98
C LEU A 407 28.59 9.86 -34.85
N ASP A 408 29.92 9.92 -34.93
CA ASP A 408 30.76 10.70 -34.01
C ASP A 408 30.41 12.19 -34.07
N ALA A 409 30.28 12.74 -35.28
CA ALA A 409 29.86 14.11 -35.48
C ALA A 409 28.43 14.37 -34.96
N ALA A 410 27.50 13.41 -35.14
CA ALA A 410 26.14 13.49 -34.58
C ALA A 410 26.16 13.50 -33.04
N ALA A 411 26.89 12.59 -32.41
CA ALA A 411 27.02 12.51 -30.95
C ALA A 411 27.65 13.79 -30.37
N GLY A 412 28.73 14.29 -30.98
CA GLY A 412 29.36 15.54 -30.59
C GLY A 412 28.40 16.73 -30.71
N ARG A 413 27.70 16.84 -31.84
CA ARG A 413 26.71 17.90 -32.09
C ARG A 413 25.55 17.86 -31.09
N ALA A 414 24.93 16.69 -30.91
CA ALA A 414 23.81 16.50 -29.98
C ALA A 414 24.17 16.84 -28.53
N LEU A 415 25.39 16.47 -28.09
CA LEU A 415 25.90 16.83 -26.77
C LEU A 415 26.04 18.35 -26.63
N VAL A 416 26.73 19.01 -27.57
CA VAL A 416 26.94 20.47 -27.51
C VAL A 416 25.60 21.23 -27.59
N GLU A 417 24.67 20.83 -28.46
CA GLU A 417 23.34 21.44 -28.55
C GLU A 417 22.59 21.39 -27.20
N LEU A 418 22.57 20.24 -26.52
CA LEU A 418 21.91 20.12 -25.21
C LEU A 418 22.59 20.92 -24.11
N LEU A 419 23.93 20.91 -24.03
CA LEU A 419 24.65 21.67 -23.00
C LEU A 419 24.54 23.18 -23.22
N THR A 420 24.46 23.63 -24.48
CA THR A 420 24.13 25.03 -24.82
C THR A 420 22.66 25.37 -24.55
N GLU A 421 21.71 24.45 -24.73
CA GLU A 421 20.31 24.64 -24.28
C GLU A 421 20.25 24.84 -22.76
N MET A 422 21.03 24.08 -21.97
CA MET A 422 21.11 24.25 -20.51
C MET A 422 21.79 25.56 -20.09
N GLU A 423 22.86 25.98 -20.77
CA GLU A 423 23.52 27.27 -20.53
C GLU A 423 22.55 28.44 -20.76
N LYS A 424 21.78 28.39 -21.86
CA LYS A 424 20.71 29.38 -22.16
C LYS A 424 19.57 29.36 -21.14
N ALA A 425 19.34 28.23 -20.46
CA ALA A 425 18.39 28.11 -19.35
C ALA A 425 18.97 28.54 -17.99
N ASN A 426 20.18 29.12 -17.95
CA ASN A 426 20.89 29.55 -16.74
C ASN A 426 21.15 28.42 -15.71
N GLU A 427 21.29 27.16 -16.16
CA GLU A 427 21.73 26.07 -15.28
C GLU A 427 23.20 26.26 -14.87
N SER A 428 23.54 25.89 -13.63
CA SER A 428 24.91 26.09 -13.14
C SER A 428 25.92 25.17 -13.86
N PRO A 429 27.17 25.59 -14.08
CA PRO A 429 28.20 24.76 -14.73
C PRO A 429 28.39 23.39 -14.07
N MET A 430 28.19 23.29 -12.75
CA MET A 430 28.24 22.00 -12.03
C MET A 430 27.07 21.07 -12.41
N ARG A 431 25.85 21.59 -12.58
CA ARG A 431 24.70 20.79 -13.02
C ARG A 431 24.84 20.36 -14.49
N ILE A 432 25.31 21.26 -15.34
CA ILE A 432 25.66 20.98 -16.75
C ILE A 432 26.69 19.85 -16.80
N LYS A 433 27.79 19.95 -16.02
CA LYS A 433 28.81 18.89 -15.92
C LYS A 433 28.23 17.55 -15.45
N ASN A 434 27.48 17.54 -14.37
CA ASN A 434 26.96 16.30 -13.79
C ASN A 434 26.01 15.56 -14.75
N ARG A 435 25.15 16.29 -15.47
CA ARG A 435 24.27 15.72 -16.49
C ARG A 435 25.05 15.26 -17.74
N ALA A 436 26.01 16.04 -18.21
CA ALA A 436 26.90 15.67 -19.32
C ALA A 436 27.67 14.37 -19.04
N VAL A 437 28.19 14.19 -17.82
CA VAL A 437 28.87 12.94 -17.40
C VAL A 437 27.95 11.73 -17.56
N TYR A 438 26.67 11.83 -17.15
CA TYR A 438 25.71 10.73 -17.30
C TYR A 438 25.43 10.40 -18.77
N ILE A 439 25.19 11.41 -19.62
CA ILE A 439 24.98 11.23 -21.07
C ILE A 439 26.17 10.47 -21.68
N ILE A 440 27.40 10.90 -21.37
CA ILE A 440 28.62 10.30 -21.91
C ILE A 440 28.82 8.87 -21.38
N CYS A 441 28.58 8.62 -20.10
CA CYS A 441 28.66 7.26 -19.54
C CYS A 441 27.67 6.30 -20.21
N TRP A 442 26.40 6.69 -20.35
CA TRP A 442 25.40 5.85 -21.02
C TRP A 442 25.64 5.73 -22.52
N PHE A 443 26.08 6.79 -23.22
CA PHE A 443 26.48 6.69 -24.62
C PHE A 443 27.61 5.68 -24.79
N ASN A 444 28.71 5.83 -24.02
CA ASN A 444 29.87 4.93 -24.07
C ASN A 444 29.51 3.48 -23.73
N ARG A 445 28.46 3.26 -22.91
CA ARG A 445 27.96 1.93 -22.56
C ARG A 445 27.09 1.32 -23.67
N TYR A 446 26.20 2.09 -24.29
CA TYR A 446 25.14 1.57 -25.16
C TYR A 446 25.32 1.83 -26.66
N PHE A 447 26.26 2.68 -27.10
CA PHE A 447 26.35 3.07 -28.53
C PHE A 447 26.53 1.89 -29.49
N ARG A 448 27.24 0.83 -29.06
CA ARG A 448 27.50 -0.35 -29.89
C ARG A 448 26.25 -1.16 -30.20
N THR A 449 25.33 -1.27 -29.25
CA THR A 449 24.05 -1.95 -29.42
C THR A 449 23.03 -1.02 -30.08
N LEU A 450 22.90 0.23 -29.60
CA LEU A 450 21.93 1.20 -30.12
C LEU A 450 22.10 1.51 -31.62
N PHE A 451 23.33 1.49 -32.13
CA PHE A 451 23.63 1.81 -33.53
C PHE A 451 24.13 0.60 -34.34
N GLU A 452 23.84 -0.62 -33.88
CA GLU A 452 24.09 -1.83 -34.66
C GLU A 452 23.33 -1.77 -36.01
N GLY A 453 23.97 -2.15 -37.11
CA GLY A 453 23.40 -2.09 -38.45
C GLY A 453 23.34 -0.68 -39.09
N TYR A 454 23.63 0.41 -38.36
CA TYR A 454 23.61 1.77 -38.91
C TYR A 454 24.62 1.96 -40.05
N SER A 455 25.78 1.27 -40.00
CA SER A 455 26.75 1.23 -41.10
C SER A 455 26.18 0.70 -42.42
N ASN A 456 25.11 -0.09 -42.36
CA ASN A 456 24.48 -0.74 -43.51
C ASN A 456 23.32 0.12 -44.06
N GLY A 457 23.23 1.40 -43.67
CA GLY A 457 22.20 2.34 -44.11
C GLY A 457 20.84 2.17 -43.42
N LYS A 458 20.73 1.30 -42.41
CA LYS A 458 19.48 1.03 -41.68
C LYS A 458 19.40 1.90 -40.43
N LEU A 459 18.34 2.71 -40.33
CA LEU A 459 18.09 3.55 -39.16
C LEU A 459 17.68 2.66 -37.97
N PRO A 460 18.40 2.65 -36.83
CA PRO A 460 18.02 1.85 -35.67
C PRO A 460 16.77 2.39 -34.96
N VAL A 461 16.25 1.59 -34.02
CA VAL A 461 15.12 1.93 -33.13
C VAL A 461 15.50 1.63 -31.68
N LEU A 462 15.20 2.57 -30.79
CA LEU A 462 15.16 2.37 -29.34
C LEU A 462 13.70 2.38 -28.86
N PHE A 463 13.26 1.26 -28.30
CA PHE A 463 12.11 1.22 -27.40
C PHE A 463 12.60 1.43 -25.96
N TYR A 464 12.23 2.54 -25.33
CA TYR A 464 12.39 2.73 -23.89
C TYR A 464 11.07 2.32 -23.21
N PHE A 465 11.02 1.11 -22.67
CA PHE A 465 9.81 0.53 -22.09
C PHE A 465 9.77 0.79 -20.58
N GLY A 466 9.27 1.97 -20.21
CA GLY A 466 9.31 2.48 -18.86
C GLY A 466 8.97 3.96 -18.81
N ILE A 467 9.06 4.54 -17.61
CA ILE A 467 8.79 5.95 -17.34
C ILE A 467 10.09 6.67 -16.98
N CYS A 468 10.42 7.76 -17.66
CA CYS A 468 11.52 8.65 -17.24
C CYS A 468 11.23 9.31 -15.88
N ARG A 469 11.77 8.76 -14.80
CA ARG A 469 11.61 9.29 -13.43
C ARG A 469 12.64 10.36 -13.09
N THR A 470 13.82 10.34 -13.74
CA THR A 470 14.88 11.31 -13.46
C THR A 470 15.14 12.29 -14.60
N ALA A 471 15.62 13.48 -14.23
CA ALA A 471 16.10 14.48 -15.19
C ALA A 471 17.40 14.05 -15.93
N PHE A 472 18.00 12.91 -15.55
CA PHE A 472 19.14 12.33 -16.26
C PHE A 472 18.66 11.45 -17.41
N GLU A 473 17.76 10.47 -17.15
CA GLU A 473 17.12 9.65 -18.19
C GLU A 473 16.51 10.52 -19.29
N ALA A 474 15.71 11.50 -18.88
CA ALA A 474 15.06 12.43 -19.80
C ALA A 474 16.07 13.17 -20.70
N MET A 475 17.25 13.48 -20.19
CA MET A 475 18.30 14.14 -20.98
C MET A 475 19.02 13.18 -21.92
N PHE A 476 19.14 11.91 -21.57
CA PHE A 476 19.73 10.89 -22.45
C PHE A 476 18.81 10.54 -23.62
N LEU A 477 17.49 10.41 -23.40
CA LEU A 477 16.54 10.24 -24.51
C LEU A 477 16.51 11.47 -25.44
N ARG A 478 16.56 12.69 -24.88
CA ARG A 478 16.70 13.94 -25.66
C ARG A 478 18.00 14.03 -26.46
N PHE A 479 19.07 13.41 -25.97
CA PHE A 479 20.35 13.30 -26.67
C PHE A 479 20.24 12.34 -27.85
N LEU A 480 19.68 11.13 -27.63
CA LEU A 480 19.43 10.16 -28.70
C LEU A 480 18.43 10.67 -29.76
N ALA A 481 17.43 11.46 -29.38
CA ALA A 481 16.49 12.08 -30.31
C ALA A 481 17.17 13.04 -31.32
N ARG A 482 18.34 13.60 -30.98
CA ARG A 482 19.17 14.46 -31.84
C ARG A 482 20.23 13.66 -32.63
N MET A 483 20.18 12.33 -32.55
CA MET A 483 21.04 11.38 -33.27
C MET A 483 20.22 10.58 -34.30
N PRO A 484 20.86 9.90 -35.27
CA PRO A 484 20.16 9.12 -36.29
C PRO A 484 19.62 7.78 -35.72
N ILE A 485 18.57 7.86 -34.89
CA ILE A 485 17.85 6.73 -34.28
C ILE A 485 16.39 7.14 -34.02
N ASP A 486 15.45 6.23 -34.24
CA ASP A 486 14.06 6.40 -33.78
C ASP A 486 13.99 6.12 -32.27
N VAL A 487 13.52 7.07 -31.47
CA VAL A 487 13.37 6.93 -30.01
C VAL A 487 11.88 6.92 -29.65
N ILE A 488 11.44 5.85 -29.01
CA ILE A 488 10.03 5.61 -28.67
C ILE A 488 9.96 5.25 -27.19
N GLU A 489 9.52 6.18 -26.34
CA GLU A 489 9.15 5.88 -24.94
C GLU A 489 7.77 5.21 -24.93
N ILE A 490 7.64 4.08 -24.25
CA ILE A 490 6.40 3.30 -24.14
C ILE A 490 6.15 3.04 -22.67
N TYR A 491 5.08 3.61 -22.13
CA TYR A 491 4.59 3.31 -20.79
C TYR A 491 3.11 2.93 -20.88
N PRO A 492 2.75 1.64 -20.73
CA PRO A 492 1.36 1.15 -20.89
C PRO A 492 0.32 1.67 -19.87
N GLU A 493 0.73 2.61 -19.01
CA GLU A 493 -0.08 3.24 -17.96
C GLU A 493 -0.06 4.78 -18.08
N HIS A 494 -0.83 5.45 -17.23
CA HIS A 494 -0.76 6.91 -17.08
C HIS A 494 0.41 7.31 -16.19
N ALA A 495 1.13 8.37 -16.60
CA ALA A 495 2.41 8.76 -16.01
C ALA A 495 2.38 10.18 -15.42
N SER A 496 1.81 10.37 -14.22
CA SER A 496 1.77 11.68 -13.54
C SER A 496 3.16 12.27 -13.25
N ASP A 497 4.15 11.39 -13.05
CA ASP A 497 5.46 11.74 -12.49
C ASP A 497 6.59 11.77 -13.53
N CYS A 498 6.25 11.60 -14.82
CA CYS A 498 7.25 11.55 -15.90
C CYS A 498 7.98 12.90 -16.07
N ARG A 499 9.31 12.84 -16.13
CA ARG A 499 10.20 14.00 -16.30
C ARG A 499 10.59 14.27 -17.75
N LEU A 500 10.21 13.42 -18.71
CA LEU A 500 10.53 13.63 -20.12
C LEU A 500 9.72 14.80 -20.70
N THR A 501 10.44 15.84 -21.10
CA THR A 501 9.90 17.04 -21.78
C THR A 501 10.95 17.58 -22.76
N ASP A 502 10.55 17.79 -24.02
CA ASP A 502 11.34 18.45 -25.07
C ASP A 502 10.38 19.05 -26.11
N LYS A 503 10.78 20.14 -26.76
CA LYS A 503 10.06 20.76 -27.90
C LYS A 503 9.94 19.83 -29.12
N LEU A 504 10.78 18.79 -29.20
CA LEU A 504 10.79 17.80 -30.28
C LEU A 504 9.95 16.56 -29.98
N LEU A 505 9.48 16.38 -28.74
CA LEU A 505 8.71 15.19 -28.33
C LEU A 505 7.28 15.25 -28.88
N PHE A 506 6.79 14.14 -29.45
CA PHE A 506 5.37 13.97 -29.80
C PHE A 506 4.70 12.97 -28.86
N ASP A 507 3.62 13.39 -28.20
CA ASP A 507 2.88 12.58 -27.23
C ASP A 507 1.65 11.93 -27.87
N ARG A 508 1.49 10.62 -27.63
CA ARG A 508 0.28 9.86 -27.90
C ARG A 508 -0.22 9.26 -26.57
N VAL A 509 -1.35 9.76 -26.09
CA VAL A 509 -1.99 9.28 -24.86
C VAL A 509 -3.26 8.53 -25.26
N TYR A 510 -3.43 7.33 -24.72
CA TYR A 510 -4.65 6.53 -24.77
C TYR A 510 -5.32 6.52 -23.40
N ASP A 511 -6.65 6.49 -23.34
CA ASP A 511 -7.40 6.54 -22.07
C ASP A 511 -7.22 5.27 -21.23
N ASP A 512 -7.14 4.11 -21.89
CA ASP A 512 -6.96 2.80 -21.27
C ASP A 512 -5.52 2.56 -20.80
N THR A 513 -5.38 1.77 -19.75
CA THR A 513 -4.08 1.31 -19.21
C THR A 513 -4.03 -0.21 -19.05
N LEU A 514 -2.82 -0.75 -19.04
CA LEU A 514 -2.52 -2.16 -18.79
C LEU A 514 -1.22 -2.26 -18.00
N HIS A 515 -1.21 -2.93 -16.85
CA HIS A 515 0.04 -3.14 -16.11
C HIS A 515 0.91 -4.18 -16.83
N LEU A 516 2.17 -3.85 -17.10
CA LEU A 516 3.16 -4.74 -17.74
C LEU A 516 4.56 -4.49 -17.15
N ASP A 517 5.07 -5.44 -16.37
CA ASP A 517 6.40 -5.35 -15.75
C ASP A 517 7.56 -5.26 -16.74
N ARG A 518 7.41 -5.87 -17.93
CA ARG A 518 8.47 -6.06 -18.92
C ARG A 518 7.96 -6.03 -20.35
N PHE A 519 8.85 -5.73 -21.30
CA PHE A 519 8.54 -5.77 -22.71
C PHE A 519 8.35 -7.24 -23.17
N PRO A 520 7.26 -7.57 -23.89
CA PRO A 520 6.94 -8.95 -24.23
C PRO A 520 7.98 -9.59 -25.17
N GLN A 521 8.44 -10.78 -24.80
CA GLN A 521 9.50 -11.52 -25.51
C GLN A 521 8.99 -12.64 -26.42
N SER A 522 7.72 -13.03 -26.30
CA SER A 522 7.05 -14.03 -27.14
C SER A 522 5.60 -13.64 -27.41
N ALA A 523 4.99 -14.22 -28.46
CA ALA A 523 3.55 -14.11 -28.69
C ALA A 523 2.74 -14.90 -27.65
N ASP A 524 3.31 -15.99 -27.13
CA ASP A 524 2.66 -16.91 -26.19
C ASP A 524 2.63 -16.41 -24.74
N ALA A 525 3.29 -15.27 -24.45
CA ALA A 525 3.15 -14.56 -23.17
C ALA A 525 1.74 -13.97 -22.99
N ALA A 526 0.90 -13.98 -24.03
CA ALA A 526 -0.52 -13.70 -23.97
C ALA A 526 -1.33 -14.99 -23.79
N GLU A 527 -1.23 -15.64 -22.61
CA GLU A 527 -2.26 -16.60 -22.22
C GLU A 527 -3.62 -15.89 -22.18
N TYR A 528 -4.65 -16.53 -22.77
CA TYR A 528 -5.97 -15.96 -23.04
C TYR A 528 -6.71 -15.50 -21.77
N SER A 529 -6.34 -14.33 -21.28
CA SER A 529 -6.95 -13.65 -20.16
C SER A 529 -8.22 -12.96 -20.64
N THR A 530 -9.37 -13.54 -20.27
CA THR A 530 -10.67 -12.98 -20.65
C THR A 530 -10.88 -11.61 -20.01
N ALA A 531 -11.78 -10.79 -20.58
CA ALA A 531 -12.19 -9.55 -19.94
C ALA A 531 -12.73 -9.75 -18.51
N ALA A 532 -13.22 -10.95 -18.18
CA ALA A 532 -13.59 -11.33 -16.82
C ALA A 532 -12.38 -11.53 -15.90
N TYR A 533 -11.28 -12.14 -16.38
CA TYR A 533 -10.04 -12.29 -15.59
C TYR A 533 -9.34 -10.95 -15.36
N HIS A 534 -9.31 -10.07 -16.37
CA HIS A 534 -8.81 -8.71 -16.19
C HIS A 534 -9.72 -7.87 -15.29
N ALA A 535 -11.05 -7.99 -15.41
CA ALA A 535 -11.95 -7.34 -14.46
C ALA A 535 -11.79 -7.89 -13.03
N GLU A 536 -11.54 -9.19 -12.88
CA GLU A 536 -11.27 -9.84 -11.59
C GLU A 536 -9.93 -9.37 -11.01
N GLN A 537 -8.86 -9.30 -11.79
CA GLN A 537 -7.57 -8.73 -11.35
C GLN A 537 -7.64 -7.23 -11.07
N GLU A 538 -8.33 -6.43 -11.89
CA GLU A 538 -8.48 -4.97 -11.72
C GLU A 538 -9.34 -4.66 -10.48
N LEU A 539 -10.40 -5.44 -10.22
CA LEU A 539 -11.07 -5.49 -8.92
C LEU A 539 -10.11 -5.90 -7.80
N THR A 540 -9.28 -6.92 -8.02
CA THR A 540 -8.37 -7.54 -7.04
C THR A 540 -7.03 -6.81 -6.85
N GLU A 541 -6.78 -5.72 -7.56
CA GLU A 541 -5.73 -4.72 -7.29
C GLU A 541 -6.37 -3.54 -6.55
N THR A 542 -7.46 -2.98 -7.11
CA THR A 542 -8.17 -1.83 -6.54
C THR A 542 -8.80 -2.13 -5.17
N LEU A 543 -9.18 -3.38 -4.89
CA LEU A 543 -9.70 -3.81 -3.58
C LEU A 543 -8.61 -4.02 -2.53
N TYR A 544 -7.33 -4.18 -2.89
CA TYR A 544 -6.30 -4.72 -1.99
C TYR A 544 -5.17 -3.74 -1.68
N GLN A 545 -4.93 -2.72 -2.52
CA GLN A 545 -3.83 -1.76 -2.30
C GLN A 545 -3.99 -0.83 -1.08
N ASP A 546 -5.22 -0.59 -0.58
CA ASP A 546 -5.52 0.40 0.49
C ASP A 546 -6.61 -0.04 1.49
N SER A 547 -6.87 -1.34 1.64
CA SER A 547 -8.04 -1.86 2.40
C SER A 547 -7.71 -2.75 3.61
N GLY A 548 -6.49 -3.25 3.72
CA GLY A 548 -6.15 -4.33 4.66
C GLY A 548 -6.73 -5.70 4.28
N LEU A 549 -7.31 -5.85 3.09
CA LEU A 549 -7.62 -7.16 2.50
C LEU A 549 -6.33 -7.75 1.88
N TYR A 550 -6.22 -9.08 1.94
CA TYR A 550 -5.12 -9.84 1.35
C TYR A 550 -5.66 -10.87 0.34
N ARG A 551 -5.06 -10.94 -0.85
CA ARG A 551 -5.47 -11.90 -1.90
C ARG A 551 -5.29 -13.32 -1.39
N ASP A 552 -6.10 -14.26 -1.89
CA ASP A 552 -5.90 -15.69 -1.62
C ASP A 552 -4.45 -16.11 -1.93
N ARG A 553 -3.70 -16.44 -0.88
CA ARG A 553 -2.25 -16.79 -0.95
C ARG A 553 -1.37 -15.66 -1.52
N GLN A 554 -1.68 -14.39 -1.21
CA GLN A 554 -0.85 -13.25 -1.58
C GLN A 554 0.60 -13.38 -1.10
N HIS A 555 0.77 -13.86 0.13
CA HIS A 555 2.06 -13.95 0.78
C HIS A 555 2.52 -15.39 0.90
N HIS A 556 3.70 -15.66 0.35
CA HIS A 556 4.32 -16.98 0.35
C HIS A 556 5.28 -17.20 1.52
N LYS A 557 5.58 -16.13 2.27
CA LYS A 557 6.37 -16.17 3.50
C LYS A 557 5.48 -15.76 4.67
N ALA A 558 5.55 -16.54 5.74
CA ALA A 558 4.93 -16.23 7.01
C ALA A 558 5.85 -16.62 8.16
N THR A 559 5.72 -15.96 9.30
CA THR A 559 6.46 -16.22 10.53
C THR A 559 5.49 -16.25 11.69
N ALA A 560 5.53 -17.34 12.46
CA ALA A 560 4.69 -17.51 13.63
C ALA A 560 5.10 -16.54 14.75
N VAL A 561 4.10 -15.92 15.38
CA VAL A 561 4.25 -15.10 16.58
C VAL A 561 3.43 -15.74 17.69
N THR A 562 4.08 -16.25 18.73
CA THR A 562 3.37 -16.92 19.84
C THR A 562 2.53 -15.92 20.62
N LEU A 563 1.22 -16.14 20.65
CA LEU A 563 0.30 -15.41 21.51
C LEU A 563 0.48 -15.83 22.97
N ARG A 564 0.67 -14.86 23.86
CA ARG A 564 0.52 -15.05 25.31
C ARG A 564 -0.94 -14.81 25.67
N THR A 565 -1.58 -15.81 26.25
CA THR A 565 -3.05 -15.85 26.43
C THR A 565 -3.42 -16.17 27.86
N MET A 566 -4.62 -15.78 28.28
CA MET A 566 -5.31 -16.42 29.39
C MET A 566 -6.02 -17.68 28.90
N CYS A 567 -6.30 -18.64 29.79
CA CYS A 567 -6.98 -19.89 29.42
C CYS A 567 -8.30 -19.67 28.66
N GLU A 568 -9.08 -18.64 29.01
CA GLU A 568 -10.34 -18.32 28.33
C GLU A 568 -10.12 -17.72 26.93
N GLU A 569 -9.00 -17.03 26.70
CA GLU A 569 -8.66 -16.42 25.41
C GLU A 569 -8.27 -17.47 24.36
N VAL A 570 -7.73 -18.63 24.76
CA VAL A 570 -7.48 -19.76 23.87
C VAL A 570 -8.77 -20.14 23.12
N TYR A 571 -9.88 -20.27 23.83
CA TYR A 571 -11.18 -20.61 23.23
C TYR A 571 -11.78 -19.47 22.40
N LEU A 572 -11.52 -18.20 22.78
CA LEU A 572 -12.02 -17.02 22.06
C LEU A 572 -11.28 -16.76 20.74
N LEU A 573 -10.00 -17.13 20.66
CA LEU A 573 -9.11 -16.86 19.53
C LEU A 573 -9.03 -18.03 18.54
N TRP A 574 -9.33 -19.26 18.96
CA TRP A 574 -9.31 -20.47 18.12
C TRP A 574 -10.14 -20.30 16.83
N ASP A 575 -11.34 -19.74 16.94
CA ASP A 575 -12.27 -19.49 15.82
C ASP A 575 -12.02 -18.14 15.12
N LYS A 576 -10.91 -17.44 15.40
CA LYS A 576 -10.57 -16.15 14.79
C LYS A 576 -9.53 -16.29 13.69
N GLU A 577 -9.82 -15.68 12.54
CA GLU A 577 -8.88 -15.46 11.45
C GLU A 577 -7.63 -14.71 11.92
N ALA A 578 -6.50 -14.96 11.27
CA ALA A 578 -5.21 -14.38 11.59
C ALA A 578 -5.27 -12.84 11.69
N LEU A 579 -5.91 -12.19 10.72
CA LEU A 579 -6.06 -10.73 10.64
C LEU A 579 -6.82 -10.09 11.82
N LEU A 580 -7.62 -10.87 12.55
CA LEU A 580 -8.39 -10.41 13.70
C LEU A 580 -7.65 -10.61 15.04
N ARG A 581 -6.45 -11.21 15.02
CA ARG A 581 -5.68 -11.54 16.22
C ARG A 581 -4.70 -10.41 16.59
N PRO A 582 -4.48 -10.14 17.89
CA PRO A 582 -3.48 -9.15 18.31
C PRO A 582 -2.09 -9.50 17.80
N GLY A 583 -1.37 -8.53 17.25
CA GLY A 583 -0.01 -8.71 16.74
C GLY A 583 0.08 -9.28 15.31
N PHE A 584 -1.04 -9.38 14.58
CA PHE A 584 -0.99 -9.64 13.15
C PHE A 584 -0.47 -8.40 12.41
N GLU A 585 0.53 -8.61 11.55
CA GLU A 585 1.17 -7.55 10.77
C GLU A 585 1.78 -8.15 9.50
N THR A 586 1.88 -7.38 8.42
CA THR A 586 2.68 -7.73 7.24
C THR A 586 3.89 -6.81 7.15
N VAL A 587 5.08 -7.39 7.22
CA VAL A 587 6.36 -6.66 7.12
C VAL A 587 7.05 -7.11 5.84
N ASP A 588 7.27 -6.16 4.93
CA ASP A 588 7.73 -6.38 3.56
C ASP A 588 6.87 -7.40 2.80
N ASP A 589 7.38 -8.63 2.65
CA ASP A 589 6.75 -9.76 1.96
C ASP A 589 6.44 -10.94 2.93
N THR A 590 6.52 -10.70 4.24
CA THR A 590 6.33 -11.73 5.28
C THR A 590 5.17 -11.38 6.20
N VAL A 591 4.20 -12.30 6.33
CA VAL A 591 3.11 -12.20 7.30
C VAL A 591 3.60 -12.63 8.69
N LEU A 592 3.42 -11.78 9.70
CA LEU A 592 3.54 -12.14 11.10
C LEU A 592 2.19 -12.72 11.56
N VAL A 593 2.13 -14.03 11.73
CA VAL A 593 0.88 -14.78 12.02
C VAL A 593 0.80 -15.07 13.52
N PRO A 594 -0.17 -14.50 14.25
CA PRO A 594 -0.33 -14.78 15.68
C PRO A 594 -0.95 -16.16 15.91
N VAL A 595 -0.18 -17.05 16.52
CA VAL A 595 -0.57 -18.45 16.77
C VAL A 595 -0.74 -18.76 18.25
N LEU A 596 -1.71 -19.62 18.55
CA LEU A 596 -1.89 -20.25 19.84
C LEU A 596 -0.89 -21.39 19.96
N THR A 597 -0.07 -21.38 21.01
CA THR A 597 0.83 -22.50 21.34
C THR A 597 0.74 -22.73 22.84
N ALA A 598 -0.35 -23.39 23.24
CA ALA A 598 -0.79 -23.45 24.63
C ALA A 598 -1.07 -24.90 25.09
N LYS A 599 -0.93 -25.13 26.40
CA LYS A 599 -1.28 -26.37 27.07
C LYS A 599 -2.33 -26.07 28.14
N VAL A 600 -3.49 -26.69 28.04
CA VAL A 600 -4.59 -26.54 29.01
C VAL A 600 -4.58 -27.76 29.94
N SER A 601 -4.14 -27.54 31.16
CA SER A 601 -3.95 -28.58 32.19
C SER A 601 -5.09 -28.56 33.22
N GLY A 602 -5.71 -29.71 33.44
CA GLY A 602 -6.83 -29.88 34.38
C GLY A 602 -8.21 -29.52 33.82
N VAL A 603 -9.24 -29.72 34.66
CA VAL A 603 -10.66 -29.55 34.34
C VAL A 603 -11.33 -28.59 35.31
N LYS A 604 -11.88 -27.50 34.78
CA LYS A 604 -12.57 -26.46 35.55
C LYS A 604 -13.76 -27.04 36.33
N ASN A 605 -13.78 -26.82 37.65
CA ASN A 605 -14.79 -27.33 38.58
C ASN A 605 -15.01 -28.87 38.53
N ALA A 606 -14.04 -29.64 38.02
CA ALA A 606 -14.18 -31.07 37.70
C ALA A 606 -15.36 -31.43 36.77
N ASP A 607 -15.94 -30.45 36.04
CA ASP A 607 -17.08 -30.67 35.15
C ASP A 607 -16.62 -31.26 33.81
N THR A 608 -16.55 -32.59 33.76
CA THR A 608 -16.23 -33.36 32.56
C THR A 608 -17.23 -33.14 31.43
N GLY A 609 -18.51 -32.84 31.74
CA GLY A 609 -19.55 -32.59 30.74
C GLY A 609 -19.34 -31.26 30.01
N ALA A 610 -19.05 -30.20 30.77
CA ALA A 610 -18.69 -28.89 30.22
C ALA A 610 -17.37 -28.96 29.44
N TYR A 611 -16.34 -29.62 29.99
CA TYR A 611 -15.04 -29.82 29.35
C TYR A 611 -15.15 -30.47 27.97
N TRP A 612 -15.85 -31.61 27.87
CA TRP A 612 -16.04 -32.29 26.59
C TRP A 612 -16.93 -31.50 25.63
N SER A 613 -17.93 -30.77 26.14
CA SER A 613 -18.76 -29.87 25.33
C SER A 613 -17.95 -28.70 24.76
N GLN A 614 -16.96 -28.20 25.51
CA GLN A 614 -16.08 -27.12 25.08
C GLN A 614 -15.08 -27.59 24.03
N ILE A 615 -14.38 -28.71 24.27
CA ILE A 615 -13.46 -29.32 23.28
C ILE A 615 -14.20 -29.65 21.98
N LYS A 616 -15.41 -30.20 22.06
CA LYS A 616 -16.20 -30.55 20.86
C LYS A 616 -16.61 -29.33 20.02
N ARG A 617 -16.70 -28.13 20.61
CA ARG A 617 -16.96 -26.88 19.86
C ARG A 617 -15.76 -26.40 19.05
N LEU A 618 -14.55 -26.76 19.46
CA LEU A 618 -13.30 -26.40 18.78
C LEU A 618 -13.00 -27.28 17.55
N VAL A 619 -13.78 -28.35 17.33
CA VAL A 619 -13.60 -29.24 16.18
C VAL A 619 -14.49 -28.80 15.03
N ASP A 620 -13.85 -28.30 13.98
CA ASP A 620 -14.43 -28.02 12.66
C ASP A 620 -13.85 -28.97 11.59
N GLU A 621 -14.12 -28.72 10.30
CA GLU A 621 -13.63 -29.55 9.19
C GLU A 621 -12.11 -29.41 8.91
N ASP A 622 -11.47 -28.34 9.40
CA ASP A 622 -10.04 -28.04 9.17
C ASP A 622 -9.18 -28.27 10.43
N THR A 623 -9.79 -28.68 11.56
CA THR A 623 -9.09 -29.00 12.81
C THR A 623 -8.57 -30.43 12.81
N GLN A 624 -7.24 -30.60 12.77
CA GLN A 624 -6.64 -31.92 12.94
C GLN A 624 -6.64 -32.31 14.42
N VAL A 625 -7.42 -33.33 14.77
CA VAL A 625 -7.51 -33.87 16.14
C VAL A 625 -6.56 -35.06 16.32
N VAL A 626 -5.86 -35.11 17.46
CA VAL A 626 -5.00 -36.21 17.90
C VAL A 626 -5.44 -36.65 19.30
N THR A 627 -5.98 -37.86 19.43
CA THR A 627 -6.47 -38.44 20.69
C THR A 627 -5.62 -39.58 21.24
N ARG A 628 -4.52 -39.94 20.55
CA ARG A 628 -3.61 -41.03 20.93
C ARG A 628 -2.18 -40.59 20.68
N LEU A 629 -1.32 -40.84 21.68
CA LEU A 629 0.13 -40.61 21.63
C LEU A 629 0.87 -41.95 21.83
N PRO A 630 2.04 -42.15 21.20
CA PRO A 630 2.63 -41.30 20.17
C PRO A 630 1.77 -41.25 18.89
N TYR A 631 1.77 -40.10 18.22
CA TYR A 631 0.97 -39.87 17.02
C TYR A 631 1.73 -40.26 15.76
N LEU A 632 3.01 -39.90 15.70
CA LEU A 632 3.94 -40.38 14.69
C LEU A 632 4.45 -41.78 15.05
N GLY A 633 4.42 -42.68 14.07
CA GLY A 633 5.13 -43.95 14.15
C GLY A 633 6.65 -43.76 14.05
N ALA A 634 7.41 -44.83 14.31
CA ALA A 634 8.85 -44.82 14.08
C ALA A 634 9.16 -44.44 12.62
N VAL A 635 9.94 -43.36 12.43
CA VAL A 635 10.23 -42.84 11.09
C VAL A 635 11.05 -43.86 10.31
N ASP A 636 10.54 -44.24 9.13
CA ASP A 636 11.22 -45.13 8.20
C ASP A 636 12.43 -44.41 7.57
N GLN A 637 13.60 -44.64 8.18
CA GLN A 637 14.88 -44.06 7.75
C GLN A 637 15.34 -44.56 6.36
N SER A 638 14.66 -45.55 5.75
CA SER A 638 15.07 -46.11 4.46
C SER A 638 14.80 -45.18 3.26
N ARG A 639 13.87 -44.23 3.37
CA ARG A 639 13.44 -43.39 2.23
C ARG A 639 14.43 -42.29 1.86
N LEU A 640 15.00 -41.61 2.84
CA LEU A 640 15.87 -40.46 2.64
C LEU A 640 17.00 -40.51 3.67
N ASN A 641 18.25 -40.55 3.22
CA ASN A 641 19.40 -40.35 4.10
C ASN A 641 19.56 -38.85 4.39
N PRO A 642 19.36 -38.37 5.64
CA PRO A 642 19.44 -36.94 5.97
C PRO A 642 20.89 -36.39 6.00
N VAL A 643 21.91 -37.25 6.17
CA VAL A 643 23.31 -36.84 6.42
C VAL A 643 23.90 -35.91 5.36
N PRO A 644 23.83 -36.18 4.03
CA PRO A 644 24.43 -35.30 3.02
C PRO A 644 23.77 -33.92 2.91
N PHE A 645 22.56 -33.74 3.46
CA PHE A 645 21.74 -32.55 3.28
C PHE A 645 21.91 -31.49 4.38
N ILE A 646 22.74 -31.72 5.39
CA ILE A 646 23.10 -30.71 6.39
C ILE A 646 24.63 -30.54 6.40
N LYS A 647 25.11 -29.32 6.13
CA LYS A 647 26.54 -28.97 6.19
C LYS A 647 26.71 -27.62 6.88
N ASN A 648 27.68 -27.51 7.78
CA ASN A 648 27.95 -26.28 8.54
C ASN A 648 26.68 -25.68 9.18
N ARG A 649 25.85 -26.53 9.78
CA ARG A 649 24.52 -26.21 10.36
C ARG A 649 23.44 -25.71 9.37
N LYS A 650 23.72 -25.69 8.06
CA LYS A 650 22.78 -25.25 7.02
C LYS A 650 22.29 -26.39 6.14
N LEU A 651 20.99 -26.36 5.87
CA LEU A 651 20.31 -27.24 4.93
C LEU A 651 20.79 -26.99 3.49
N GLN A 652 21.16 -28.05 2.79
CA GLN A 652 21.58 -28.03 1.39
C GLN A 652 20.34 -28.10 0.48
N ARG A 653 19.58 -27.00 0.40
CA ARG A 653 18.26 -26.92 -0.24
C ARG A 653 18.23 -27.51 -1.65
N ASP A 654 19.12 -27.06 -2.53
CA ASP A 654 19.15 -27.51 -3.92
C ASP A 654 19.50 -28.99 -4.03
N ALA A 655 20.43 -29.48 -3.22
CA ALA A 655 20.78 -30.90 -3.19
C ALA A 655 19.62 -31.77 -2.68
N LEU A 656 18.85 -31.26 -1.71
CA LEU A 656 17.67 -31.93 -1.17
C LEU A 656 16.52 -31.95 -2.20
N LYS A 657 16.18 -30.80 -2.80
CA LYS A 657 15.13 -30.69 -3.84
C LYS A 657 15.41 -31.53 -5.08
N ASN A 658 16.69 -31.62 -5.49
CA ASN A 658 17.13 -32.45 -6.61
C ASN A 658 17.30 -33.95 -6.25
N SER A 659 17.04 -34.36 -5.00
CA SER A 659 17.10 -35.76 -4.60
C SER A 659 15.88 -36.53 -5.14
N PRO A 660 16.05 -37.72 -5.75
CA PRO A 660 14.92 -38.59 -6.13
C PRO A 660 14.04 -39.01 -4.94
N ALA A 661 14.56 -38.90 -3.71
CA ALA A 661 13.87 -39.19 -2.47
C ALA A 661 13.13 -37.97 -1.87
N TYR A 662 13.09 -36.82 -2.54
CA TYR A 662 12.43 -35.63 -2.02
C TYR A 662 10.90 -35.77 -2.05
N PRO A 663 10.22 -35.81 -0.89
CA PRO A 663 8.81 -36.18 -0.79
C PRO A 663 7.84 -35.08 -1.27
N TYR A 664 8.31 -33.85 -1.38
CA TYR A 664 7.48 -32.65 -1.61
C TYR A 664 7.62 -32.05 -3.01
N ALA A 665 8.25 -32.77 -3.96
CA ALA A 665 8.46 -32.32 -5.34
C ALA A 665 7.16 -31.95 -6.09
N LEU A 666 6.00 -32.48 -5.66
CA LEU A 666 4.68 -32.18 -6.22
C LEU A 666 4.00 -30.95 -5.59
N LEU A 667 4.55 -30.37 -4.53
CA LEU A 667 4.05 -29.11 -3.96
C LEU A 667 4.54 -27.94 -4.82
N ARG A 668 3.84 -26.80 -4.76
CA ARG A 668 4.31 -25.58 -5.41
C ARG A 668 5.68 -25.15 -4.82
N PRO A 669 6.60 -24.57 -5.62
CA PRO A 669 7.96 -24.24 -5.15
C PRO A 669 7.99 -23.43 -3.85
N GLU A 670 7.04 -22.51 -3.70
CA GLU A 670 6.95 -21.58 -2.58
C GLU A 670 6.62 -22.31 -1.27
N ILE A 671 5.75 -23.32 -1.31
CA ILE A 671 5.42 -24.17 -0.15
C ILE A 671 6.60 -25.08 0.20
N GLN A 672 7.37 -25.53 -0.81
CA GLN A 672 8.62 -26.27 -0.56
C GLN A 672 9.63 -25.38 0.17
N ASP A 673 9.88 -24.16 -0.33
CA ASP A 673 10.83 -23.23 0.29
C ASP A 673 10.38 -22.80 1.69
N PHE A 674 9.09 -22.47 1.88
CA PHE A 674 8.52 -22.18 3.20
C PHE A 674 8.80 -23.31 4.21
N LEU A 675 8.52 -24.56 3.84
CA LEU A 675 8.76 -25.69 4.74
C LEU A 675 10.26 -25.87 5.05
N LEU A 676 11.13 -25.75 4.04
CA LEU A 676 12.58 -25.86 4.24
C LEU A 676 13.16 -24.69 5.08
N ASP A 677 12.58 -23.50 4.97
CA ASP A 677 12.89 -22.36 5.85
C ASP A 677 12.49 -22.66 7.30
N LYS A 678 11.34 -23.29 7.56
CA LYS A 678 10.93 -23.67 8.93
C LYS A 678 11.76 -24.81 9.52
N VAL A 679 12.23 -25.75 8.69
CA VAL A 679 13.23 -26.75 9.12
C VAL A 679 14.55 -26.09 9.49
N GLN A 680 15.03 -25.13 8.70
CA GLN A 680 16.25 -24.38 9.02
C GLN A 680 16.08 -23.57 10.32
N ALA A 681 14.94 -22.88 10.50
CA ALA A 681 14.64 -22.15 11.73
C ALA A 681 14.60 -23.05 12.97
N LEU A 682 14.02 -24.25 12.87
CA LEU A 682 14.00 -25.22 13.97
C LEU A 682 15.42 -25.68 14.34
N LEU A 683 16.27 -25.95 13.35
CA LEU A 683 17.67 -26.29 13.56
C LEU A 683 18.47 -25.14 14.20
N ASP A 684 18.29 -23.91 13.71
CA ASP A 684 19.02 -22.74 14.20
C ASP A 684 18.58 -22.32 15.62
N SER A 685 17.31 -22.53 15.98
CA SER A 685 16.79 -22.26 17.33
C SER A 685 17.42 -23.14 18.42
N GLY A 686 17.84 -24.37 18.07
CA GLY A 686 18.27 -25.37 19.06
C GLY A 686 17.18 -25.84 20.02
N LEU A 687 15.90 -25.52 19.76
CA LEU A 687 14.76 -25.79 20.66
C LEU A 687 14.64 -27.27 21.02
N ILE A 688 14.94 -28.19 20.10
CA ILE A 688 14.98 -29.63 20.38
C ILE A 688 16.29 -29.95 21.12
N ARG A 689 16.19 -30.55 22.33
CA ARG A 689 17.36 -30.89 23.14
C ARG A 689 18.34 -31.74 22.36
N GLY A 690 19.59 -31.29 22.34
CA GLY A 690 20.68 -31.99 21.66
C GLY A 690 20.79 -31.69 20.16
N THR A 691 20.10 -30.71 19.59
CA THR A 691 20.35 -30.24 18.20
C THR A 691 21.84 -29.97 17.96
N PHE A 692 22.40 -30.49 16.86
CA PHE A 692 23.85 -30.50 16.57
C PHE A 692 24.73 -31.27 17.57
N SER A 693 24.13 -32.23 18.30
CA SER A 693 24.83 -33.24 19.08
C SER A 693 24.17 -34.60 18.85
N GLN A 694 24.95 -35.68 18.88
CA GLN A 694 24.46 -37.06 18.70
C GLN A 694 23.61 -37.30 17.43
N GLY A 695 23.68 -36.41 16.43
CA GLY A 695 22.93 -36.50 15.17
C GLY A 695 21.47 -36.07 15.23
N MET A 696 21.03 -35.33 16.26
CA MET A 696 19.64 -34.87 16.40
C MET A 696 19.15 -34.06 15.19
N GLU A 697 20.02 -33.28 14.56
CA GLU A 697 19.76 -32.50 13.35
C GLU A 697 19.26 -33.38 12.17
N TYR A 698 19.78 -34.60 12.08
CA TYR A 698 19.36 -35.58 11.08
C TYR A 698 17.99 -36.16 11.39
N LYS A 699 17.66 -36.33 12.68
CA LYS A 699 16.34 -36.78 13.13
C LYS A 699 15.27 -35.70 12.92
N ILE A 700 15.61 -34.43 13.16
CA ILE A 700 14.76 -33.26 12.84
C ILE A 700 14.42 -33.24 11.35
N LEU A 701 15.42 -33.34 10.47
CA LEU A 701 15.20 -33.39 9.04
C LEU A 701 14.38 -34.63 8.61
N SER A 702 14.63 -35.80 9.21
CA SER A 702 13.91 -37.04 8.89
C SER A 702 12.42 -36.97 9.23
N VAL A 703 12.05 -36.37 10.37
CA VAL A 703 10.64 -36.10 10.73
C VAL A 703 10.02 -35.08 9.77
N ALA A 704 10.73 -33.98 9.50
CA ALA A 704 10.23 -32.94 8.60
C ALA A 704 10.02 -33.42 7.14
N MET A 705 10.73 -34.45 6.70
CA MET A 705 10.56 -35.10 5.40
C MET A 705 9.56 -36.26 5.42
N ASN A 706 8.91 -36.54 6.56
CA ASN A 706 7.89 -37.59 6.68
C ASN A 706 6.61 -37.06 7.36
N LEU A 707 6.18 -35.83 7.02
CA LEU A 707 4.93 -35.28 7.52
C LEU A 707 3.72 -36.10 7.05
N PRO A 708 2.68 -36.28 7.90
CA PRO A 708 1.44 -36.94 7.49
C PRO A 708 0.79 -36.24 6.28
N LYS A 709 0.21 -37.01 5.36
CA LYS A 709 -0.38 -36.46 4.12
C LYS A 709 -1.45 -35.40 4.37
N ASP A 710 -2.22 -35.53 5.45
CA ASP A 710 -3.29 -34.59 5.77
C ASP A 710 -2.74 -33.25 6.28
N ILE A 711 -1.63 -33.26 7.02
CA ILE A 711 -0.85 -32.07 7.38
C ILE A 711 -0.29 -31.38 6.13
N VAL A 712 0.28 -32.15 5.19
CA VAL A 712 0.80 -31.60 3.93
C VAL A 712 -0.32 -30.97 3.09
N ARG A 713 -1.53 -31.55 3.09
CA ARG A 713 -2.72 -30.98 2.44
C ARG A 713 -3.17 -29.68 3.11
N ILE A 714 -3.14 -29.60 4.44
CA ILE A 714 -3.43 -28.37 5.18
C ILE A 714 -2.42 -27.27 4.82
N LEU A 715 -1.12 -27.58 4.86
CA LEU A 715 -0.04 -26.66 4.44
C LEU A 715 -0.19 -26.18 2.99
N GLN A 716 -0.61 -27.04 2.06
CA GLN A 716 -0.85 -26.68 0.66
C GLN A 716 -2.12 -25.84 0.47
N LYS A 717 -3.12 -25.97 1.36
CA LYS A 717 -4.33 -25.16 1.35
C LYS A 717 -4.11 -23.77 1.94
N ALA A 718 -3.29 -23.69 2.99
CA ALA A 718 -3.17 -22.56 3.91
C ALA A 718 -3.06 -21.19 3.23
N ASP A 719 -3.73 -20.21 3.82
CA ASP A 719 -3.57 -18.78 3.52
C ASP A 719 -3.30 -18.07 4.84
N PHE A 720 -2.06 -17.61 5.01
CA PHE A 720 -1.54 -17.05 6.25
C PHE A 720 -2.25 -15.77 6.72
N THR A 721 -3.09 -15.18 5.87
CA THR A 721 -3.86 -13.97 6.17
C THR A 721 -5.30 -14.26 6.62
N LYS A 722 -5.79 -15.50 6.41
CA LYS A 722 -7.17 -15.93 6.68
C LYS A 722 -7.25 -16.93 7.83
N THR A 723 -7.53 -18.20 7.55
CA THR A 723 -7.70 -19.25 8.54
C THR A 723 -6.36 -19.81 8.99
N VAL A 724 -6.07 -19.69 10.29
CA VAL A 724 -4.90 -20.33 10.90
C VAL A 724 -5.14 -21.85 10.94
N PRO A 725 -4.22 -22.69 10.41
CA PRO A 725 -4.37 -24.14 10.44
C PRO A 725 -4.26 -24.66 11.88
N LYS A 726 -5.11 -25.63 12.26
CA LYS A 726 -5.28 -26.02 13.67
C LYS A 726 -4.89 -27.48 13.94
N LEU A 727 -4.10 -27.70 14.98
CA LEU A 727 -3.82 -29.01 15.56
C LEU A 727 -4.25 -29.03 17.04
N MET A 728 -5.16 -29.93 17.38
CA MET A 728 -5.59 -30.17 18.75
C MET A 728 -5.11 -31.54 19.22
N VAL A 729 -4.36 -31.59 20.32
CA VAL A 729 -3.98 -32.85 20.99
C VAL A 729 -4.80 -32.98 22.26
N VAL A 730 -5.48 -34.12 22.43
CA VAL A 730 -6.24 -34.46 23.64
C VAL A 730 -5.58 -35.69 24.27
N SER A 731 -4.97 -35.53 25.43
CA SER A 731 -4.19 -36.58 26.11
C SER A 731 -4.73 -36.86 27.51
N THR A 732 -5.61 -37.86 27.63
CA THR A 732 -6.30 -38.21 28.89
C THR A 732 -5.62 -39.31 29.72
N GLY A 733 -4.58 -39.94 29.20
CA GLY A 733 -3.88 -41.06 29.85
C GLY A 733 -2.38 -40.83 30.04
N GLU A 734 -1.69 -41.85 30.55
CA GLU A 734 -0.25 -41.84 30.85
C GLU A 734 0.66 -42.05 29.61
N ALA A 735 0.08 -42.17 28.42
CA ALA A 735 0.81 -42.47 27.18
C ALA A 735 1.82 -41.37 26.84
N GLN A 736 3.10 -41.72 26.80
CA GLN A 736 4.17 -40.75 26.58
C GLN A 736 4.27 -40.33 25.10
N CYS A 737 4.39 -39.03 24.89
CA CYS A 737 4.81 -38.44 23.62
C CYS A 737 6.19 -38.98 23.18
N SER A 738 6.38 -39.19 21.88
CA SER A 738 7.70 -39.49 21.32
C SER A 738 8.52 -38.20 21.08
N LEU A 739 9.81 -38.37 20.79
CA LEU A 739 10.67 -37.27 20.32
C LEU A 739 10.23 -36.78 18.94
N GLU A 740 9.81 -37.71 18.08
CA GLU A 740 9.26 -37.46 16.75
C GLU A 740 8.04 -36.54 16.82
N ASP A 741 7.10 -36.83 17.73
CA ASP A 741 5.93 -35.96 18.00
C ASP A 741 6.35 -34.57 18.49
N ALA A 742 7.36 -34.46 19.36
CA ALA A 742 7.85 -33.16 19.84
C ALA A 742 8.50 -32.33 18.70
N ILE A 743 9.30 -32.96 17.84
CA ILE A 743 9.86 -32.31 16.64
C ILE A 743 8.72 -31.84 15.72
N PHE A 744 7.69 -32.67 15.53
CA PHE A 744 6.53 -32.37 14.70
C PHE A 744 5.71 -31.20 15.24
N LEU A 745 5.41 -31.17 16.54
CA LEU A 745 4.67 -30.09 17.20
C LEU A 745 5.43 -28.75 17.12
N ALA A 746 6.75 -28.77 17.36
CA ALA A 746 7.60 -27.59 17.21
C ALA A 746 7.68 -27.09 15.74
N LEU A 747 7.75 -28.00 14.77
CA LEU A 747 7.75 -27.64 13.35
C LEU A 747 6.40 -27.05 12.92
N LEU A 748 5.28 -27.56 13.42
CA LEU A 748 3.95 -27.03 13.10
C LEU A 748 3.72 -25.63 13.68
N HIS A 749 4.15 -25.38 14.91
CA HIS A 749 4.21 -24.02 15.47
C HIS A 749 4.94 -23.07 14.50
N LEU A 750 6.14 -23.42 14.04
CA LEU A 750 6.91 -22.62 13.09
C LEU A 750 6.24 -22.49 11.70
N CYS A 751 5.44 -23.48 11.30
CA CYS A 751 4.60 -23.44 10.09
C CYS A 751 3.28 -22.66 10.29
N CYS A 752 3.18 -21.86 11.35
CA CYS A 752 2.03 -21.02 11.68
C CYS A 752 0.73 -21.80 12.00
N PHE A 753 0.85 -22.97 12.64
CA PHE A 753 -0.31 -23.67 13.20
C PHE A 753 -0.67 -23.16 14.60
N ASP A 754 -1.96 -23.09 14.89
CA ASP A 754 -2.45 -23.19 16.26
C ASP A 754 -2.22 -24.61 16.77
N VAL A 755 -1.49 -24.74 17.86
CA VAL A 755 -1.19 -26.02 18.49
C VAL A 755 -1.62 -25.95 19.95
N VAL A 756 -2.72 -26.64 20.30
CA VAL A 756 -3.24 -26.66 21.68
C VAL A 756 -3.30 -28.08 22.22
N LEU A 757 -2.72 -28.26 23.41
CA LEU A 757 -2.66 -29.53 24.13
C LEU A 757 -3.67 -29.52 25.29
N PHE A 758 -4.75 -30.30 25.20
CA PHE A 758 -5.70 -30.52 26.29
C PHE A 758 -5.28 -31.73 27.12
N VAL A 759 -4.84 -31.48 28.36
CA VAL A 759 -4.24 -32.49 29.25
C VAL A 759 -4.95 -32.46 30.61
N PRO A 760 -6.11 -33.12 30.75
CA PRO A 760 -6.90 -33.05 31.98
C PRO A 760 -6.17 -33.66 33.19
N THR A 761 -5.16 -34.51 32.97
CA THR A 761 -4.29 -35.09 34.00
C THR A 761 -3.21 -34.13 34.53
N GLY A 762 -2.97 -33.01 33.84
CA GLY A 762 -1.84 -32.10 34.13
C GLY A 762 -0.44 -32.68 33.81
N TYR A 763 -0.34 -33.86 33.20
CA TYR A 763 0.95 -34.50 32.92
C TYR A 763 1.84 -33.70 31.95
N GLN A 764 3.15 -33.92 32.05
CA GLN A 764 4.10 -33.49 31.02
C GLN A 764 3.98 -34.43 29.80
N ILE A 765 3.99 -33.83 28.61
CA ILE A 765 3.82 -34.51 27.32
C ILE A 765 5.13 -34.38 26.53
N VAL A 766 5.53 -33.15 26.19
CA VAL A 766 6.65 -32.81 25.28
C VAL A 766 7.85 -32.16 25.97
N GLU A 767 7.64 -31.60 27.16
CA GLU A 767 8.54 -30.67 27.86
C GLU A 767 9.94 -31.24 28.11
N LYS A 768 10.04 -32.57 28.29
CA LYS A 768 11.31 -33.30 28.45
C LYS A 768 12.22 -33.24 27.21
N TYR A 769 11.69 -32.94 26.03
CA TYR A 769 12.42 -32.89 24.76
C TYR A 769 12.84 -31.48 24.33
N TYR A 770 12.33 -30.41 24.96
CA TYR A 770 12.66 -29.02 24.58
C TYR A 770 13.69 -28.37 25.50
N ALA A 771 14.65 -27.65 24.93
CA ALA A 771 15.68 -26.92 25.65
C ALA A 771 15.09 -25.80 26.52
N GLU A 772 14.03 -25.17 26.03
CA GLU A 772 13.22 -24.15 26.69
C GLU A 772 11.72 -24.43 26.48
N PRO A 773 10.80 -23.85 27.30
CA PRO A 773 9.37 -24.08 27.15
C PRO A 773 8.81 -23.50 25.84
N LEU A 774 8.23 -24.35 24.99
CA LEU A 774 7.51 -23.95 23.77
C LEU A 774 6.04 -23.56 24.04
N PHE A 775 5.38 -24.25 24.95
CA PHE A 775 3.95 -24.09 25.22
C PHE A 775 3.72 -23.22 26.46
N ASP A 776 2.77 -22.28 26.35
CA ASP A 776 2.24 -21.54 27.49
C ASP A 776 1.25 -22.45 28.27
N GLU A 777 1.53 -22.75 29.54
CA GLU A 777 0.73 -23.70 30.32
C GLU A 777 -0.32 -23.01 31.20
N HIS A 778 -1.58 -23.29 30.90
CA HIS A 778 -2.76 -22.80 31.59
C HIS A 778 -3.31 -23.85 32.55
N GLN A 779 -3.36 -23.54 33.84
CA GLN A 779 -4.03 -24.39 34.83
C GLN A 779 -5.53 -24.04 34.87
N ALA A 780 -6.36 -24.91 34.30
CA ALA A 780 -7.80 -24.68 34.14
C ALA A 780 -8.65 -25.18 35.32
N GLY A 781 -8.13 -26.11 36.13
CA GLY A 781 -8.84 -26.67 37.28
C GLY A 781 -8.20 -27.94 37.81
N GLU A 782 -9.03 -28.84 38.36
CA GLU A 782 -8.59 -30.07 39.01
C GLU A 782 -8.03 -31.09 38.01
N TYR A 783 -7.00 -31.85 38.42
CA TYR A 783 -6.43 -32.90 37.57
C TYR A 783 -7.29 -34.17 37.65
N LEU A 784 -7.82 -34.58 36.50
CA LEU A 784 -8.68 -35.76 36.33
C LEU A 784 -7.99 -36.81 35.48
N TYR A 785 -8.06 -38.07 35.93
CA TYR A 785 -7.38 -39.23 35.34
C TYR A 785 -8.40 -40.16 34.68
N ASP A 786 -7.91 -41.04 33.80
CA ASP A 786 -8.68 -42.10 33.11
C ASP A 786 -9.92 -41.65 32.32
N LEU A 787 -10.01 -40.35 31.98
CA LEU A 787 -11.13 -39.82 31.21
C LEU A 787 -11.18 -40.45 29.81
N GLN A 788 -12.33 -41.00 29.45
CA GLN A 788 -12.58 -41.52 28.11
C GLN A 788 -13.03 -40.37 27.19
N PRO A 789 -12.25 -40.01 26.14
CA PRO A 789 -12.67 -38.98 25.21
C PRO A 789 -13.88 -39.46 24.39
N PRO A 790 -14.91 -38.61 24.19
CA PRO A 790 -16.00 -38.91 23.27
C PRO A 790 -15.50 -38.96 21.82
N TYR A 791 -16.36 -39.34 20.87
CA TYR A 791 -16.00 -39.24 19.46
C TYR A 791 -15.91 -37.76 19.05
N LEU A 792 -14.67 -37.28 18.90
CA LEU A 792 -14.30 -35.91 18.55
C LEU A 792 -13.91 -35.76 17.06
N GLY A 793 -14.20 -36.75 16.21
CA GLY A 793 -13.71 -36.79 14.83
C GLY A 793 -12.24 -37.22 14.72
N GLY A 794 -11.85 -37.67 13.53
CA GLY A 794 -10.49 -38.10 13.22
C GLY A 794 -10.41 -39.09 12.05
N PRO A 795 -9.22 -39.29 11.45
CA PRO A 795 -9.06 -40.23 10.35
C PRO A 795 -9.35 -41.66 10.81
N ALA A 796 -10.26 -42.34 10.10
CA ALA A 796 -10.60 -43.73 10.38
C ALA A 796 -9.34 -44.61 10.26
N SER A 797 -8.99 -45.31 11.34
CA SER A 797 -7.91 -46.30 11.29
C SER A 797 -8.27 -47.38 10.26
N ALA A 798 -7.32 -47.76 9.40
CA ALA A 798 -7.55 -48.63 8.23
C ALA A 798 -8.08 -50.06 8.55
N ASN A 799 -8.24 -50.39 9.83
CA ASN A 799 -8.74 -51.68 10.33
C ASN A 799 -10.12 -51.60 11.05
N GLU A 800 -10.85 -50.47 11.02
CA GLU A 800 -12.24 -50.46 11.53
C GLU A 800 -13.19 -51.16 10.55
N GLY A 801 -13.61 -52.38 10.88
CA GLY A 801 -14.54 -53.19 10.10
C GLY A 801 -15.94 -52.58 9.95
N ILE A 802 -16.65 -52.96 8.89
CA ILE A 802 -17.95 -52.39 8.49
C ILE A 802 -19.01 -52.50 9.60
N PHE A 803 -18.96 -53.55 10.43
CA PHE A 803 -19.91 -53.78 11.52
C PHE A 803 -19.86 -52.71 12.63
N THR A 804 -18.68 -52.16 12.96
CA THR A 804 -18.55 -51.13 14.00
C THR A 804 -19.16 -49.79 13.58
N ARG A 805 -19.27 -49.52 12.27
CA ARG A 805 -19.96 -48.33 11.75
C ARG A 805 -21.48 -48.41 11.86
N PHE A 806 -22.07 -49.60 11.81
CA PHE A 806 -23.53 -49.76 11.86
C PHE A 806 -24.10 -49.52 13.26
N PHE A 807 -23.45 -50.02 14.31
CA PHE A 807 -23.93 -49.85 15.70
C PHE A 807 -23.81 -48.42 16.25
N ARG A 808 -23.00 -47.53 15.65
CA ARG A 808 -22.87 -46.12 16.09
C ARG A 808 -24.02 -45.20 15.67
N ARG A 809 -24.96 -45.63 14.81
CA ARG A 809 -26.14 -44.84 14.41
C ARG A 809 -27.40 -45.10 15.26
N GLY A 810 -27.31 -45.93 16.29
CA GLY A 810 -28.46 -46.46 17.04
C GLY A 810 -28.94 -45.65 18.24
N HIS A 811 -28.23 -44.60 18.66
CA HIS A 811 -28.63 -43.76 19.80
C HIS A 811 -28.47 -42.27 19.47
N LEU A 812 -29.63 -41.63 19.25
CA LEU A 812 -29.87 -40.20 19.39
C LEU A 812 -30.38 -39.91 20.81
#